data_AF-A0A1I8PFZ9-F1
#
_entry.id   AF-A0A1I8PFZ9-F1
#
_cell.length_a   1.000
_cell.length_b   1.000
_cell.length_c   1.000
_cell.angle_alpha   90.00
_cell.angle_beta   90.00
_cell.angle_gamma   90.00
#
_symmetry.space_group_name_H-M   'P 1'
#
loop_
_entity.id
_entity.type
_entity.pdbx_description
1 polymer ?
#
loop_
_entity_poly.entity_id
_entity_poly.type
_entity_poly.pdbx_seq_one_letter_code
_entity_poly.pdbx_strand_id
1 'polypeptide(L)'
;MDLKQCEEEARQAALKDIINMFQRSDQLEKLEQYRQRVARQKASVEALLKSGLQNQLDGVRVGLEQLKTCLQDVREFKRSMGVVEQLMQGVPEIYEALQDVRKENIKYSQLATAVKNLGLIYNVEASVQQTMTLIEEDNLLYAHQSLTELENARDDLLDELHMQPKQHVSDKITFKRHFEKFDTVSQALEKKLRFILSRTLETVRKEPQIIVTALRIVEREEKSDQFALQQQKVTSFLPPGRPRQWRAMAMNVLKEAVVTRIEYSKREEREDNKMWLVRVLEILRQNILVDLRVVKSLCVPCFPPHYNIFEEYVKMYHESLSNYITLPAWISSLNKFQRPLLRALFSTSSRVHSYTSSARQLYQLEMSSPKIVIVGSGASGIACATKLLDYGFDNVVIVEAESRIGGRIHTIPFADNVIDLGAQWCHGEKDNMVYELAHKHDLLDSTGDVYESYQCVRSNREVVPEDISQRLKDIVNDSLVTRQMELRNCQGSLGSYLNNKFYEALRRPENSDIDMAIAKEFFENYKKFENSVEASDTLDDVSGKGYLEYWECEGDILLNWKDKGYVEFLRLLMRSRELKTEWGVLEKRVLLNKKVTRIEWSRNDCCVQIRCADGDCFVADHVILTVSLGVLKEQQLMLFDPKLPVEKQRAIDGLAFGTVNKIFIEFPQQFWPDKWTGFTMLWRDEDIADIRGTPRAWLEDVFGFYCDHNQPRLLSGWMIGANGRHMETLPEDEILAGCMYLFRKFLQWDIPEPCNFKTSTWYTNESFRGSYSFRSMYTEEVGTSARELAQPLHVVTTKPVLNGEPTVEPLYNQSRCDKPIVQFAGEATSDHYFSTVHGAVEAGWREATRLADFYGMLRNSHKLPKSNL
;
A
#
# COMPACT_ATOMS: atom_id res chain seq x y z
N MET A 1 38.32 -29.01 15.74
CA MET A 1 37.65 -29.44 16.99
C MET A 1 38.21 -30.82 17.31
N ASP A 2 38.89 -30.98 18.44
CA ASP A 2 39.48 -32.28 18.81
C ASP A 2 38.37 -33.20 19.33
N LEU A 3 37.96 -34.14 18.48
CA LEU A 3 36.87 -35.09 18.76
C LEU A 3 37.10 -35.88 20.04
N LYS A 4 38.36 -36.19 20.38
CA LYS A 4 38.69 -36.95 21.59
C LYS A 4 38.46 -36.14 22.85
N GLN A 5 38.78 -34.84 22.80
CA GLN A 5 38.55 -33.94 23.93
C GLN A 5 37.06 -33.69 24.16
N CYS A 6 36.28 -33.49 23.09
CA CYS A 6 34.83 -33.33 23.18
C CYS A 6 34.12 -34.60 23.68
N GLU A 7 34.58 -35.79 23.26
CA GLU A 7 34.03 -37.06 23.74
C GLU A 7 34.30 -37.24 25.25
N GLU A 8 35.48 -36.86 25.72
CA GLU A 8 35.84 -36.94 27.14
C GLU A 8 35.04 -35.95 28.00
N GLU A 9 34.90 -34.70 27.54
CA GLU A 9 34.07 -33.68 28.21
C GLU A 9 32.58 -34.10 28.26
N ALA A 10 32.06 -34.67 27.17
CA ALA A 10 30.69 -35.20 27.12
C ALA A 10 30.51 -36.40 28.04
N ARG A 11 31.50 -37.32 28.11
CA ARG A 11 31.47 -38.45 29.07
C ARG A 11 31.45 -37.95 30.50
N GLN A 12 32.29 -36.98 30.86
CA GLN A 12 32.35 -36.44 32.22
C GLN A 12 31.06 -35.72 32.62
N ALA A 13 30.46 -34.95 31.71
CA ALA A 13 29.16 -34.32 31.92
C ALA A 13 28.04 -35.36 32.10
N ALA A 14 27.98 -36.37 31.22
CA ALA A 14 26.99 -37.44 31.31
C ALA A 14 27.13 -38.26 32.61
N LEU A 15 28.36 -38.52 33.06
CA LEU A 15 28.62 -39.20 34.34
C LEU A 15 28.08 -38.40 35.52
N LYS A 16 28.29 -37.08 35.52
CA LYS A 16 27.78 -36.18 36.56
C LYS A 16 26.24 -36.14 36.58
N ASP A 17 25.61 -36.13 35.42
CA ASP A 17 24.15 -36.16 35.31
C ASP A 17 23.55 -37.49 35.76
N ILE A 18 24.17 -38.63 35.40
CA ILE A 18 23.74 -39.96 35.85
C ILE A 18 23.87 -40.09 37.37
N ILE A 19 24.98 -39.61 37.95
CA ILE A 19 25.19 -39.60 39.42
C ILE A 19 24.10 -38.77 40.12
N ASN A 20 23.69 -37.65 39.53
CA ASN A 20 22.62 -36.82 40.07
C ASN A 20 21.23 -37.45 39.92
N MET A 21 21.02 -38.29 38.90
CA MET A 21 19.73 -38.93 38.61
C MET A 21 19.42 -40.14 39.52
N PHE A 22 20.44 -40.85 40.03
CA PHE A 22 20.27 -42.06 40.84
C PHE A 22 20.89 -41.94 42.23
N GLN A 23 20.38 -41.00 43.04
CA GLN A 23 20.88 -40.76 44.39
C GLN A 23 20.28 -41.72 45.44
N ARG A 24 19.16 -42.39 45.13
CA ARG A 24 18.46 -43.34 46.01
C ARG A 24 18.10 -44.63 45.26
N SER A 25 18.04 -45.75 45.98
CA SER A 25 17.86 -47.08 45.38
C SER A 25 16.50 -47.32 44.72
N ASP A 26 15.45 -46.58 45.13
CA ASP A 26 14.11 -46.60 44.55
C ASP A 26 14.03 -45.92 43.16
N GLN A 27 15.00 -45.07 42.81
CA GLN A 27 15.02 -44.38 41.52
C GLN A 27 15.48 -45.28 40.36
N LEU A 28 16.07 -46.44 40.65
CA LEU A 28 16.47 -47.43 39.65
C LEU A 28 15.28 -48.02 38.87
N GLU A 29 14.07 -47.97 39.42
CA GLU A 29 12.85 -48.40 38.71
C GLU A 29 12.54 -47.53 37.48
N LYS A 30 13.05 -46.28 37.44
CA LYS A 30 12.87 -45.35 36.31
C LYS A 30 13.94 -45.46 35.22
N LEU A 31 14.94 -46.33 35.41
CA LEU A 31 16.08 -46.50 34.49
C LEU A 31 15.61 -46.81 33.05
N GLU A 32 14.61 -47.67 32.91
CA GLU A 32 14.09 -48.08 31.60
C GLU A 32 13.44 -46.91 30.84
N GLN A 33 12.70 -46.04 31.55
CA GLN A 33 12.09 -44.84 30.99
C GLN A 33 13.15 -43.82 30.55
N TYR A 34 14.21 -43.63 31.34
CA TYR A 34 15.32 -42.76 30.95
C TYR A 34 16.11 -43.31 29.76
N ARG A 35 16.33 -44.63 29.68
CA ARG A 35 16.96 -45.27 28.51
C ARG A 35 16.14 -45.05 27.24
N GLN A 36 14.81 -45.20 27.31
CA GLN A 36 13.93 -44.94 26.17
C GLN A 36 13.97 -43.46 25.75
N ARG A 37 13.97 -42.53 26.70
CA ARG A 37 14.06 -41.09 26.42
C ARG A 37 15.37 -40.73 25.70
N VAL A 38 16.50 -41.23 26.19
CA VAL A 38 17.82 -40.98 25.58
C VAL A 38 17.92 -41.65 24.21
N ALA A 39 17.35 -42.84 24.03
CA ALA A 39 17.29 -43.52 22.74
C ALA A 39 16.49 -42.72 21.69
N ARG A 40 15.35 -42.13 22.08
CA ARG A 40 14.55 -41.24 21.22
C ARG A 40 15.30 -39.96 20.86
N GLN A 41 15.96 -39.32 21.83
CA GLN A 41 16.78 -38.13 21.57
C GLN A 41 17.94 -38.44 20.63
N LYS A 42 18.62 -39.57 20.81
CA LYS A 42 19.68 -40.02 19.90
C LYS A 42 19.14 -40.24 18.48
N ALA A 43 18.02 -40.93 18.33
CA ALA A 43 17.41 -41.18 17.03
C ALA A 43 16.99 -39.87 16.32
N SER A 44 16.45 -38.91 17.07
CA SER A 44 16.09 -37.57 16.57
C SER A 44 17.33 -36.78 16.10
N VAL A 45 18.41 -36.76 16.88
CA VAL A 45 19.65 -36.08 16.50
C VAL A 45 20.32 -36.76 15.29
N GLU A 46 20.30 -38.09 15.21
CA GLU A 46 20.80 -38.82 14.04
C GLU A 46 19.96 -38.55 12.79
N ALA A 47 18.64 -38.42 12.92
CA ALA A 47 17.76 -38.03 11.82
C ALA A 47 18.01 -36.58 11.36
N LEU A 48 18.16 -35.64 12.29
CA LEU A 48 18.50 -34.23 12.02
C LEU A 48 19.86 -34.07 11.35
N LEU A 49 20.86 -34.85 11.76
CA LEU A 49 22.17 -34.85 11.12
C LEU A 49 22.10 -35.44 9.71
N LYS A 50 21.35 -36.53 9.52
CA LYS A 50 21.15 -37.11 8.18
C LYS A 50 20.43 -36.14 7.25
N SER A 51 19.34 -35.49 7.71
CA SER A 51 18.60 -34.53 6.90
C SER A 51 19.43 -33.27 6.61
N GLY A 52 20.16 -32.75 7.60
CA GLY A 52 21.05 -31.61 7.40
C GLY A 52 22.17 -31.89 6.38
N LEU A 53 22.77 -33.08 6.44
CA LEU A 53 23.84 -33.49 5.52
C LEU A 53 23.31 -33.76 4.11
N GLN A 54 22.11 -34.33 4.01
CA GLN A 54 21.39 -34.53 2.75
C GLN A 54 21.02 -33.19 2.10
N ASN A 55 20.48 -32.24 2.87
CA ASN A 55 20.15 -30.90 2.38
C ASN A 55 21.39 -30.14 1.88
N GLN A 56 22.54 -30.27 2.55
CA GLN A 56 23.79 -29.69 2.09
C GLN A 56 24.29 -30.35 0.79
N LEU A 57 24.21 -31.68 0.69
CA LEU A 57 24.56 -32.42 -0.53
C LEU A 57 23.66 -32.05 -1.71
N ASP A 58 22.36 -31.92 -1.48
CA ASP A 58 21.39 -31.52 -2.49
C ASP A 58 21.57 -30.05 -2.90
N GLY A 59 21.89 -29.16 -1.95
CA GLY A 59 22.27 -27.78 -2.23
C GLY A 59 23.53 -27.68 -3.10
N VAL A 60 24.56 -28.49 -2.82
CA VAL A 60 25.77 -28.57 -3.65
C VAL A 60 25.46 -29.12 -5.05
N ARG A 61 24.61 -30.16 -5.14
CA ARG A 61 24.20 -30.75 -6.42
C ARG A 61 23.43 -29.74 -7.28
N VAL A 62 22.46 -29.04 -6.69
CA VAL A 62 21.70 -27.98 -7.36
C VAL A 62 22.64 -26.85 -7.79
N GLY A 63 23.57 -26.44 -6.94
CA GLY A 63 24.58 -25.43 -7.28
C GLY A 63 25.45 -25.85 -8.48
N LEU A 64 25.87 -27.11 -8.55
CA LEU A 64 26.63 -27.66 -9.68
C LEU A 64 25.80 -27.75 -10.97
N GLU A 65 24.52 -28.11 -10.87
CA GLU A 65 23.60 -28.12 -12.02
C GLU A 65 23.37 -26.70 -12.54
N GLN A 66 23.14 -25.72 -11.66
CA GLN A 66 23.02 -24.31 -12.03
C GLN A 66 24.29 -23.77 -12.71
N LEU A 67 25.47 -24.13 -12.20
CA LEU A 67 26.74 -23.72 -12.80
C LEU A 67 26.93 -24.31 -14.21
N LYS A 68 26.47 -25.54 -14.42
CA LYS A 68 26.47 -26.19 -15.73
C LYS A 68 25.50 -25.51 -16.70
N THR A 69 24.31 -25.12 -16.23
CA THR A 69 23.32 -24.38 -17.03
C THR A 69 23.85 -22.99 -17.40
N CYS A 70 24.40 -22.23 -16.45
CA CYS A 70 25.04 -20.94 -16.76
C CYS A 70 26.15 -21.07 -17.81
N LEU A 71 26.92 -22.16 -17.79
CA LEU A 71 27.95 -22.39 -18.80
C LEU A 71 27.37 -22.69 -20.19
N GLN A 72 26.18 -23.28 -20.28
CA GLN A 72 25.43 -23.42 -21.53
C GLN A 72 24.87 -22.07 -21.99
N ASP A 73 24.27 -21.29 -21.10
CA ASP A 73 23.72 -19.97 -21.40
C ASP A 73 24.79 -19.01 -21.93
N VAL A 74 25.98 -19.00 -21.32
CA VAL A 74 27.11 -18.18 -21.79
C VAL A 74 27.57 -18.59 -23.20
N ARG A 75 27.51 -19.88 -23.54
CA ARG A 75 27.84 -20.36 -24.89
C ARG A 75 26.78 -19.93 -25.90
N GLU A 76 25.51 -19.95 -25.51
CA GLU A 76 24.41 -19.48 -26.33
C GLU A 76 24.48 -17.96 -26.54
N PHE A 77 24.74 -17.19 -25.48
CA PHE A 77 24.94 -15.74 -25.55
C PHE A 77 26.08 -15.37 -26.49
N LYS A 78 27.21 -16.11 -26.43
CA LYS A 78 28.33 -15.92 -27.37
C LYS A 78 27.92 -16.18 -28.82
N ARG A 79 27.08 -17.21 -29.07
CA ARG A 79 26.57 -17.49 -30.41
C ARG A 79 25.64 -16.38 -30.89
N SER A 80 24.71 -15.94 -30.07
CA SER A 80 23.77 -14.86 -30.38
C SER A 80 24.48 -13.53 -30.63
N MET A 81 25.50 -13.19 -29.82
CA MET A 81 26.34 -12.02 -30.07
C MET A 81 27.05 -12.09 -31.43
N GLY A 82 27.57 -13.26 -31.82
CA GLY A 82 28.17 -13.44 -33.14
C GLY A 82 27.18 -13.24 -34.29
N VAL A 83 25.92 -13.66 -34.11
CA VAL A 83 24.84 -13.40 -35.07
C VAL A 83 24.52 -11.90 -35.15
N VAL A 84 24.44 -11.20 -34.02
CA VAL A 84 24.23 -9.74 -33.99
C VAL A 84 25.38 -9.01 -34.68
N GLU A 85 26.63 -9.42 -34.43
CA GLU A 85 27.81 -8.83 -35.07
C GLU A 85 27.78 -9.03 -36.59
N GLN A 86 27.39 -10.21 -37.08
CA GLN A 86 27.17 -10.44 -38.51
C GLN A 86 26.05 -9.58 -39.10
N LEU A 87 24.92 -9.44 -38.40
CA LEU A 87 23.80 -8.61 -38.87
C LEU A 87 24.17 -7.12 -38.92
N MET A 88 25.00 -6.66 -37.99
CA MET A 88 25.45 -5.26 -37.90
C MET A 88 26.47 -4.88 -38.98
N GLN A 89 27.17 -5.83 -39.61
CA GLN A 89 28.17 -5.54 -40.64
C GLN A 89 27.59 -4.84 -41.87
N GLY A 90 26.31 -5.05 -42.21
CA GLY A 90 25.65 -4.40 -43.36
C GLY A 90 25.02 -3.03 -43.07
N VAL A 91 24.97 -2.60 -41.80
CA VAL A 91 24.33 -1.33 -41.40
C VAL A 91 25.03 -0.09 -41.98
N PRO A 92 26.38 -0.01 -42.03
CA PRO A 92 27.07 1.15 -42.62
C PRO A 92 26.72 1.36 -44.10
N GLU A 93 26.58 0.28 -44.87
CA GLU A 93 26.23 0.34 -46.29
C GLU A 93 24.78 0.82 -46.49
N ILE A 94 23.85 0.36 -45.64
CA ILE A 94 22.46 0.83 -45.62
C ILE A 94 22.39 2.31 -45.22
N TYR A 95 23.21 2.74 -44.27
CA TYR A 95 23.28 4.14 -43.83
C TYR A 95 23.75 5.06 -44.97
N GLU A 96 24.73 4.64 -45.78
CA GLU A 96 25.13 5.37 -46.97
C GLU A 96 24.06 5.33 -48.07
N ALA A 97 23.43 4.17 -48.31
CA ALA A 97 22.38 4.05 -49.32
C ALA A 97 21.12 4.91 -49.02
N LEU A 98 20.82 5.15 -47.75
CA LEU A 98 19.69 5.99 -47.31
C LEU A 98 20.01 7.49 -47.25
N GLN A 99 21.24 7.90 -47.58
CA GLN A 99 21.65 9.29 -47.46
C GLN A 99 20.80 10.23 -48.34
N ASP A 100 20.44 9.81 -49.54
CA ASP A 100 19.63 10.62 -50.46
C ASP A 100 18.15 10.70 -50.05
N VAL A 101 17.60 9.60 -49.51
CA VAL A 101 16.25 9.61 -48.91
C VAL A 101 16.19 10.56 -47.72
N ARG A 102 17.23 10.59 -46.89
CA ARG A 102 17.32 11.50 -45.74
C ARG A 102 17.40 12.96 -46.19
N LYS A 103 18.17 13.26 -47.25
CA LYS A 103 18.22 14.61 -47.84
C LYS A 103 16.83 15.04 -48.34
N GLU A 104 16.08 14.15 -48.97
CA GLU A 104 14.74 14.47 -49.49
C GLU A 104 13.69 14.62 -48.37
N ASN A 105 13.78 13.79 -47.32
CA ASN A 105 12.94 13.92 -46.13
C ASN A 105 13.15 15.27 -45.41
N ILE A 106 14.39 15.75 -45.32
CA ILE A 106 14.69 17.08 -44.76
C ILE A 106 14.02 18.19 -45.59
N LYS A 107 14.09 18.11 -46.93
CA LYS A 107 13.40 19.09 -47.79
C LYS A 107 11.87 19.03 -47.63
N TYR A 108 11.31 17.82 -47.52
CA TYR A 108 9.87 17.65 -47.32
C TYR A 108 9.42 18.22 -45.97
N SER A 109 10.15 17.95 -44.88
CA SER A 109 9.87 18.53 -43.56
C SER A 109 9.82 20.06 -43.61
N GLN A 110 10.82 20.66 -44.25
CA GLN A 110 10.90 22.12 -44.41
C GLN A 110 9.71 22.68 -45.20
N LEU A 111 9.35 22.05 -46.32
CA LEU A 111 8.20 22.46 -47.12
C LEU A 111 6.89 22.29 -46.36
N ALA A 112 6.73 21.19 -45.61
CA ALA A 112 5.54 20.95 -44.80
C ALA A 112 5.39 21.99 -43.67
N THR A 113 6.48 22.32 -42.98
CA THR A 113 6.48 23.36 -41.93
C THR A 113 6.20 24.75 -42.51
N ALA A 114 6.78 25.08 -43.67
CA ALA A 114 6.52 26.33 -44.37
C ALA A 114 5.05 26.44 -44.84
N VAL A 115 4.48 25.36 -45.39
CA VAL A 115 3.07 25.30 -45.82
C VAL A 115 2.11 25.39 -44.64
N LYS A 116 2.42 24.73 -43.53
CA LYS A 116 1.63 24.81 -42.28
C LYS A 116 1.57 26.23 -41.72
N ASN A 117 2.68 26.97 -41.78
CA ASN A 117 2.79 28.32 -41.24
C ASN A 117 2.49 29.43 -42.26
N LEU A 118 2.20 29.07 -43.52
CA LEU A 118 1.99 29.99 -44.64
C LEU A 118 0.85 30.99 -44.36
N GLY A 119 -0.25 30.54 -43.77
CA GLY A 119 -1.37 31.41 -43.40
C GLY A 119 -1.03 32.49 -42.35
N LEU A 120 -0.08 32.22 -41.44
CA LEU A 120 0.40 33.18 -40.45
C LEU A 120 1.45 34.12 -41.02
N ILE A 121 2.31 33.63 -41.92
CA ILE A 121 3.34 34.42 -42.61
C ILE A 121 2.73 35.53 -43.48
N TYR A 122 1.61 35.25 -44.18
CA TYR A 122 0.95 36.25 -45.04
C TYR A 122 0.11 37.28 -44.26
N ASN A 123 -0.34 36.95 -43.04
CA ASN A 123 -1.23 37.79 -42.24
C ASN A 123 -0.54 38.45 -41.03
N VAL A 124 0.81 38.43 -40.97
CA VAL A 124 1.60 38.97 -39.85
C VAL A 124 1.17 40.38 -39.44
N GLU A 125 0.99 41.30 -40.38
CA GLU A 125 0.63 42.68 -40.07
C GLU A 125 -0.78 42.83 -39.49
N ALA A 126 -1.75 42.09 -40.05
CA ALA A 126 -3.13 42.09 -39.56
C ALA A 126 -3.22 41.47 -38.16
N SER A 127 -2.53 40.34 -37.93
CA SER A 127 -2.49 39.67 -36.62
C SER A 127 -1.77 40.49 -35.56
N VAL A 128 -0.69 41.19 -35.91
CA VAL A 128 0.00 42.13 -35.01
C VAL A 128 -0.91 43.29 -34.63
N GLN A 129 -1.61 43.88 -35.60
CA GLN A 129 -2.54 44.98 -35.34
C GLN A 129 -3.71 44.53 -34.45
N GLN A 130 -4.30 43.37 -34.75
CA GLN A 130 -5.36 42.78 -33.93
C GLN A 130 -4.89 42.49 -32.49
N THR A 131 -3.67 41.96 -32.33
CA THR A 131 -3.10 41.69 -31.01
C THR A 131 -2.88 42.99 -30.23
N MET A 132 -2.44 44.06 -30.89
CA MET A 132 -2.32 45.38 -30.25
C MET A 132 -3.68 45.95 -29.82
N THR A 133 -4.73 45.82 -30.66
CA THR A 133 -6.09 46.20 -30.27
C THR A 133 -6.56 45.44 -29.03
N LEU A 134 -6.30 44.12 -28.95
CA LEU A 134 -6.64 43.30 -27.78
C LEU A 134 -5.90 43.74 -26.50
N ILE A 135 -4.67 44.25 -26.62
CA ILE A 135 -3.92 44.81 -25.48
C ILE A 135 -4.52 46.15 -25.03
N GLU A 136 -4.98 46.97 -25.98
CA GLU A 136 -5.67 48.25 -25.70
C GLU A 136 -7.03 48.03 -25.02
N GLU A 137 -7.77 46.99 -25.43
CA GLU A 137 -9.08 46.59 -24.88
C GLU A 137 -8.99 45.80 -23.56
N ASP A 138 -7.82 45.71 -22.93
CA ASP A 138 -7.58 44.95 -21.68
C ASP A 138 -7.87 43.44 -21.77
N ASN A 139 -7.97 42.89 -22.98
CA ASN A 139 -8.23 41.47 -23.22
C ASN A 139 -6.93 40.63 -23.28
N LEU A 140 -6.21 40.61 -22.16
CA LEU A 140 -4.82 40.17 -22.09
C LEU A 140 -4.60 38.68 -22.36
N LEU A 141 -5.59 37.81 -22.09
CA LEU A 141 -5.47 36.37 -22.35
C LEU A 141 -5.48 36.06 -23.84
N TYR A 142 -6.37 36.70 -24.59
CA TYR A 142 -6.46 36.52 -26.03
C TYR A 142 -5.30 37.23 -26.74
N ALA A 143 -4.84 38.37 -26.22
CA ALA A 143 -3.61 39.00 -26.69
C ALA A 143 -2.38 38.10 -26.48
N HIS A 144 -2.24 37.48 -25.30
CA HIS A 144 -1.16 36.52 -25.02
C HIS A 144 -1.23 35.28 -25.90
N GLN A 145 -2.44 34.72 -26.11
CA GLN A 145 -2.65 33.59 -27.01
C GLN A 145 -2.22 33.92 -28.44
N SER A 146 -2.67 35.06 -28.98
CA SER A 146 -2.33 35.48 -30.34
C SER A 146 -0.82 35.73 -30.50
N LEU A 147 -0.19 36.36 -29.50
CA LEU A 147 1.27 36.52 -29.46
C LEU A 147 2.00 35.16 -29.42
N THR A 148 1.51 34.19 -28.65
CA THR A 148 2.11 32.85 -28.54
C THR A 148 2.04 32.11 -29.88
N GLU A 149 0.92 32.19 -30.60
CA GLU A 149 0.75 31.59 -31.93
C GLU A 149 1.72 32.19 -32.95
N LEU A 150 1.93 33.51 -32.90
CA LEU A 150 2.90 34.22 -33.73
C LEU A 150 4.35 33.85 -33.38
N GLU A 151 4.69 33.78 -32.09
CA GLU A 151 6.03 33.39 -31.62
C GLU A 151 6.35 31.94 -31.95
N ASN A 152 5.41 31.00 -31.77
CA ASN A 152 5.60 29.59 -32.14
C ASN A 152 5.83 29.41 -33.64
N ALA A 153 5.07 30.12 -34.48
CA ALA A 153 5.27 30.05 -35.93
C ALA A 153 6.65 30.60 -36.35
N ARG A 154 7.11 31.67 -35.71
CA ARG A 154 8.48 32.19 -35.90
C ARG A 154 9.52 31.17 -35.47
N ASP A 155 9.35 30.58 -34.29
CA ASP A 155 10.33 29.70 -33.66
C ASP A 155 10.44 28.36 -34.42
N ASP A 156 9.33 27.79 -34.90
CA ASP A 156 9.30 26.60 -35.78
C ASP A 156 10.07 26.85 -37.09
N LEU A 157 9.91 28.03 -37.70
CA LEU A 157 10.63 28.40 -38.94
C LEU A 157 12.13 28.62 -38.69
N LEU A 158 12.49 29.14 -37.51
CA LEU A 158 13.88 29.35 -37.13
C LEU A 158 14.59 28.05 -36.77
N ASP A 159 13.90 27.06 -36.18
CA ASP A 159 14.46 25.73 -35.88
C ASP A 159 14.74 24.94 -37.16
N GLU A 160 13.80 24.95 -38.12
CA GLU A 160 14.01 24.33 -39.44
C GLU A 160 15.16 24.97 -40.23
N LEU A 161 15.36 26.29 -40.09
CA LEU A 161 16.52 27.00 -40.63
C LEU A 161 17.82 26.64 -39.87
N HIS A 162 17.72 26.37 -38.56
CA HIS A 162 18.86 25.98 -37.74
C HIS A 162 19.42 24.61 -38.15
N MET A 163 18.56 23.67 -38.54
CA MET A 163 18.92 22.31 -38.96
C MET A 163 19.68 22.23 -40.30
N GLN A 164 19.90 23.36 -41.00
CA GLN A 164 20.65 23.39 -42.26
C GLN A 164 22.17 23.54 -42.06
N PRO A 165 23.00 22.72 -42.74
CA PRO A 165 24.47 22.79 -42.62
C PRO A 165 25.12 23.98 -43.34
N LYS A 166 24.38 24.73 -44.19
CA LYS A 166 24.86 25.93 -44.90
C LYS A 166 23.85 27.07 -44.76
N GLN A 167 23.95 27.84 -43.68
CA GLN A 167 23.07 28.98 -43.44
C GLN A 167 23.61 30.23 -44.16
N HIS A 168 22.84 30.78 -45.10
CA HIS A 168 23.14 32.08 -45.70
C HIS A 168 22.78 33.21 -44.72
N VAL A 169 23.73 34.13 -44.47
CA VAL A 169 23.58 35.23 -43.52
C VAL A 169 22.43 36.18 -43.91
N SER A 170 22.12 36.28 -45.21
CA SER A 170 21.00 37.07 -45.75
C SER A 170 19.62 36.60 -45.26
N ASP A 171 19.45 35.30 -45.07
CA ASP A 171 18.14 34.72 -44.76
C ASP A 171 17.81 34.98 -43.29
N LYS A 172 18.80 34.82 -42.40
CA LYS A 172 18.67 35.23 -40.99
C LYS A 172 18.33 36.70 -40.82
N ILE A 173 18.92 37.59 -41.63
CA ILE A 173 18.64 39.03 -41.58
C ILE A 173 17.22 39.34 -42.05
N THR A 174 16.76 38.67 -43.12
CA THR A 174 15.41 38.85 -43.67
C THR A 174 14.34 38.35 -42.70
N PHE A 175 14.55 37.17 -42.09
CA PHE A 175 13.69 36.61 -41.06
C PHE A 175 13.62 37.51 -39.81
N LYS A 176 14.76 38.00 -39.33
CA LYS A 176 14.81 38.91 -38.18
C LYS A 176 14.04 40.21 -38.44
N ARG A 177 14.12 40.76 -39.66
CA ARG A 177 13.39 41.97 -40.05
C ARG A 177 11.89 41.75 -40.17
N HIS A 178 11.46 40.56 -40.61
CA HIS A 178 10.05 40.24 -40.77
C HIS A 178 9.34 40.07 -39.42
N PHE A 179 10.03 39.53 -38.41
CA PHE A 179 9.49 39.24 -37.09
C PHE A 179 9.79 40.30 -36.01
N GLU A 180 10.50 41.38 -36.36
CA GLU A 180 10.81 42.49 -35.45
C GLU A 180 9.56 43.11 -34.81
N LYS A 181 8.43 43.12 -35.53
CA LYS A 181 7.15 43.63 -35.02
C LYS A 181 6.58 42.79 -33.87
N PHE A 182 6.95 41.52 -33.73
CA PHE A 182 6.50 40.66 -32.62
C PHE A 182 7.13 41.09 -31.29
N ASP A 183 8.39 41.52 -31.32
CA ASP A 183 9.07 42.03 -30.13
C ASP A 183 8.39 43.31 -29.61
N THR A 184 7.88 44.16 -30.51
CA THR A 184 7.09 45.35 -30.15
C THR A 184 5.79 44.99 -29.44
N VAL A 185 5.06 43.96 -29.91
CA VAL A 185 3.82 43.47 -29.26
C VAL A 185 4.12 42.84 -27.91
N SER A 186 5.19 42.04 -27.82
CA SER A 186 5.64 41.43 -26.57
C SER A 186 5.99 42.49 -25.52
N GLN A 187 6.72 43.53 -25.90
CA GLN A 187 7.03 44.67 -25.01
C GLN A 187 5.78 45.46 -24.59
N ALA A 188 4.80 45.62 -25.47
CA ALA A 188 3.54 46.29 -25.14
C ALA A 188 2.74 45.48 -24.10
N LEU A 189 2.65 44.16 -24.26
CA LEU A 189 2.01 43.26 -23.30
C LEU A 189 2.75 43.24 -21.96
N GLU A 190 4.09 43.16 -21.98
CA GLU A 190 4.91 43.23 -20.77
C GLU A 190 4.68 44.55 -20.01
N LYS A 191 4.69 45.69 -20.70
CA LYS A 191 4.44 47.01 -20.11
C LYS A 191 3.07 47.09 -19.45
N LYS A 192 2.05 46.51 -20.09
CA LYS A 192 0.68 46.45 -19.57
C LYS A 192 0.58 45.55 -18.32
N LEU A 193 1.24 44.39 -18.32
CA LEU A 193 1.31 43.49 -17.17
C LEU A 193 2.05 44.14 -15.99
N ARG A 194 3.18 44.81 -16.23
CA ARG A 194 3.91 45.58 -15.20
C ARG A 194 3.01 46.63 -14.56
N PHE A 195 2.23 47.36 -15.36
CA PHE A 195 1.29 48.35 -14.85
C PHE A 195 0.23 47.73 -13.93
N ILE A 196 -0.39 46.62 -14.34
CA ILE A 196 -1.40 45.90 -13.55
C ILE A 196 -0.81 45.38 -12.23
N LEU A 197 0.36 44.75 -12.29
CA LEU A 197 1.04 44.19 -11.11
C LEU A 197 1.50 45.29 -10.15
N SER A 198 1.92 46.46 -10.64
CA SER A 198 2.31 47.59 -9.78
C SER A 198 1.17 48.10 -8.89
N ARG A 199 -0.09 47.87 -9.30
CA ARG A 199 -1.30 48.28 -8.59
C ARG A 199 -2.00 47.15 -7.83
N THR A 200 -1.32 46.01 -7.63
CA THR A 200 -1.89 44.80 -7.05
C THR A 200 -2.75 45.06 -5.80
N LEU A 201 -2.25 45.82 -4.82
CA LEU A 201 -2.97 46.08 -3.56
C LEU A 201 -4.26 46.90 -3.72
N GLU A 202 -4.38 47.67 -4.81
CA GLU A 202 -5.59 48.43 -5.15
C GLU A 202 -6.53 47.61 -6.04
N THR A 203 -5.97 46.93 -7.06
CA THR A 203 -6.71 46.11 -8.02
C THR A 203 -7.38 44.91 -7.34
N VAL A 204 -6.69 44.23 -6.41
CA VAL A 204 -7.26 43.09 -5.66
C VAL A 204 -8.49 43.47 -4.83
N ARG A 205 -8.59 44.73 -4.38
CA ARG A 205 -9.75 45.21 -3.61
C ARG A 205 -10.99 45.45 -4.47
N LYS A 206 -10.81 45.75 -5.76
CA LYS A 206 -11.90 46.09 -6.70
C LYS A 206 -12.23 44.94 -7.64
N GLU A 207 -11.20 44.40 -8.30
CA GLU A 207 -11.30 43.45 -9.40
C GLU A 207 -10.16 42.41 -9.34
N PRO A 208 -10.23 41.44 -8.40
CA PRO A 208 -9.17 40.44 -8.19
C PRO A 208 -8.90 39.55 -9.42
N GLN A 209 -9.89 39.40 -10.30
CA GLN A 209 -9.77 38.60 -11.52
C GLN A 209 -8.71 39.11 -12.50
N ILE A 210 -8.44 40.42 -12.50
CA ILE A 210 -7.40 41.03 -13.36
C ILE A 210 -6.01 40.54 -12.93
N ILE A 211 -5.77 40.41 -11.62
CA ILE A 211 -4.50 39.93 -11.07
C ILE A 211 -4.31 38.44 -11.33
N VAL A 212 -5.37 37.64 -11.14
CA VAL A 212 -5.35 36.21 -11.52
C VAL A 212 -5.03 36.06 -13.01
N THR A 213 -5.62 36.89 -13.86
CA THR A 213 -5.38 36.87 -15.31
C THR A 213 -3.93 37.22 -15.65
N ALA A 214 -3.38 38.29 -15.07
CA ALA A 214 -1.98 38.67 -15.27
C ALA A 214 -1.01 37.58 -14.79
N LEU A 215 -1.26 36.97 -13.63
CA LEU A 215 -0.42 35.90 -13.09
C LEU A 215 -0.51 34.60 -13.89
N ARG A 216 -1.69 34.27 -14.45
CA ARG A 216 -1.85 33.14 -15.37
C ARG A 216 -1.00 33.29 -16.63
N ILE A 217 -0.86 34.51 -17.15
CA ILE A 217 0.01 34.81 -18.29
C ILE A 217 1.48 34.63 -17.90
N VAL A 218 1.90 35.16 -16.75
CA VAL A 218 3.27 34.99 -16.22
C VAL A 218 3.64 33.51 -16.04
N GLU A 219 2.74 32.70 -15.47
CA GLU A 219 2.95 31.26 -15.29
C GLU A 219 3.02 30.47 -16.61
N ARG A 220 2.26 30.90 -17.63
CA ARG A 220 2.33 30.31 -18.97
C ARG A 220 3.66 30.61 -19.64
N GLU A 221 4.15 31.84 -19.53
CA GLU A 221 5.43 32.24 -20.09
C GLU A 221 6.62 31.52 -19.42
N GLU A 222 6.58 31.32 -18.10
CA GLU A 222 7.62 30.57 -17.39
C GLU A 222 7.67 29.09 -17.82
N LYS A 223 6.52 28.48 -18.12
CA LYS A 223 6.45 27.13 -18.70
C LYS A 223 7.03 27.08 -20.11
N SER A 224 6.76 28.10 -20.93
CA SER A 224 7.34 28.22 -22.28
C SER A 224 8.86 28.38 -22.23
N ASP A 225 9.39 29.17 -21.28
CA ASP A 225 10.84 29.30 -21.04
C ASP A 225 11.47 27.94 -20.67
N GLN A 226 10.84 27.18 -19.78
CA GLN A 226 11.33 25.85 -19.37
C GLN A 226 11.33 24.85 -20.52
N PHE A 227 10.28 24.87 -21.35
CA PHE A 227 10.19 24.01 -22.53
C PHE A 227 11.29 24.32 -23.55
N ALA A 228 11.53 25.60 -23.84
CA ALA A 228 12.60 26.04 -24.74
C ALA A 228 13.99 25.60 -24.25
N LEU A 229 14.26 25.71 -22.94
CA LEU A 229 15.52 25.25 -22.33
C LEU A 229 15.71 23.72 -22.38
N GLN A 230 14.62 22.96 -22.31
CA GLN A 230 14.67 21.50 -22.47
C GLN A 230 14.94 21.11 -23.92
N GLN A 231 14.27 21.76 -24.88
CA GLN A 231 14.50 21.52 -26.29
C GLN A 231 15.93 21.85 -26.71
N GLN A 232 16.52 22.92 -26.18
CA GLN A 232 17.92 23.28 -26.47
C GLN A 232 18.91 22.14 -26.17
N LYS A 233 18.66 21.31 -25.15
CA LYS A 233 19.52 20.17 -24.82
C LYS A 233 19.51 19.09 -25.92
N VAL A 234 18.45 19.03 -26.71
CA VAL A 234 18.22 18.02 -27.74
C VAL A 234 18.57 18.57 -29.13
N THR A 235 18.09 19.77 -29.47
CA THR A 235 18.22 20.36 -30.81
C THR A 235 19.36 21.37 -30.95
N SER A 236 20.01 21.74 -29.84
CA SER A 236 21.00 22.85 -29.77
C SER A 236 20.45 24.24 -30.16
N PHE A 237 19.16 24.34 -30.46
CA PHE A 237 18.48 25.58 -30.80
C PHE A 237 17.78 26.18 -29.57
N LEU A 238 17.88 27.49 -29.40
CA LEU A 238 17.14 28.25 -28.40
C LEU A 238 16.43 29.42 -29.10
N PRO A 239 15.09 29.55 -28.95
CA PRO A 239 14.35 30.66 -29.52
C PRO A 239 14.90 32.03 -29.11
N PRO A 240 14.91 33.01 -30.02
CA PRO A 240 15.42 34.35 -29.71
C PRO A 240 14.55 35.05 -28.65
N GLY A 241 15.19 35.54 -27.60
CA GLY A 241 14.55 36.26 -26.50
C GLY A 241 14.06 35.39 -25.33
N ARG A 242 14.37 34.08 -25.32
CA ARG A 242 14.12 33.16 -24.20
C ARG A 242 15.43 32.86 -23.44
N PRO A 243 15.40 32.65 -22.10
CA PRO A 243 14.26 32.78 -21.21
C PRO A 243 13.91 34.24 -20.90
N ARG A 244 12.62 34.56 -20.78
CA ARG A 244 12.11 35.90 -20.46
C ARG A 244 12.01 36.18 -18.97
N GLN A 245 11.91 35.14 -18.12
CA GLN A 245 11.88 35.26 -16.65
C GLN A 245 10.78 36.19 -16.13
N TRP A 246 9.56 36.08 -16.67
CA TRP A 246 8.45 36.97 -16.31
C TRP A 246 8.03 36.86 -14.85
N ARG A 247 8.30 35.72 -14.18
CA ARG A 247 8.11 35.59 -12.74
C ARG A 247 9.03 36.52 -11.94
N ALA A 248 10.31 36.63 -12.34
CA ALA A 248 11.25 37.55 -11.71
C ALA A 248 10.86 39.00 -11.96
N MET A 249 10.39 39.31 -13.19
CA MET A 249 9.79 40.62 -13.51
C MET A 249 8.61 40.94 -12.59
N ALA A 250 7.67 40.01 -12.41
CA ALA A 250 6.51 40.21 -11.56
C ALA A 250 6.90 40.50 -10.10
N MET A 251 7.83 39.72 -9.53
CA MET A 251 8.32 39.95 -8.16
C MET A 251 9.02 41.31 -8.00
N ASN A 252 9.83 41.70 -8.98
CA ASN A 252 10.51 43.00 -8.96
C ASN A 252 9.52 44.17 -9.01
N VAL A 253 8.48 44.09 -9.84
CA VAL A 253 7.43 45.11 -9.93
C VAL A 253 6.66 45.25 -8.61
N LEU A 254 6.36 44.14 -7.93
CA LEU A 254 5.70 44.17 -6.62
C LEU A 254 6.61 44.81 -5.56
N LYS A 255 7.92 44.52 -5.60
CA LYS A 255 8.90 45.14 -4.71
C LYS A 255 9.01 46.65 -4.96
N GLU A 256 9.07 47.09 -6.22
CA GLU A 256 9.09 48.51 -6.60
C GLU A 256 7.82 49.24 -6.14
N ALA A 257 6.65 48.59 -6.24
CA ALA A 257 5.40 49.14 -5.73
C ALA A 257 5.42 49.35 -4.20
N VAL A 258 5.99 48.40 -3.45
CA VAL A 258 6.19 48.53 -1.99
C VAL A 258 7.12 49.69 -1.65
N VAL A 259 8.26 49.80 -2.34
CA VAL A 259 9.21 50.92 -2.16
C VAL A 259 8.52 52.27 -2.41
N THR A 260 7.82 52.37 -3.53
CA THR A 260 7.08 53.58 -3.92
C THR A 260 6.06 53.99 -2.85
N ARG A 261 5.34 53.04 -2.24
CA ARG A 261 4.39 53.34 -1.15
C ARG A 261 5.04 53.84 0.13
N ILE A 262 6.21 53.31 0.48
CA ILE A 262 6.99 53.79 1.64
C ILE A 262 7.47 55.23 1.38
N GLU A 263 7.95 55.51 0.18
CA GLU A 263 8.41 56.86 -0.22
C GLU A 263 7.28 57.89 -0.20
N TYR A 264 6.11 57.58 -0.76
CA TYR A 264 4.92 58.45 -0.74
C TYR A 264 4.31 58.66 0.66
N SER A 265 4.70 57.85 1.66
CA SER A 265 4.28 58.05 3.05
C SER A 265 5.02 59.22 3.73
N LYS A 266 6.04 59.81 3.09
CA LYS A 266 6.71 61.04 3.53
C LYS A 266 5.84 62.26 3.24
N ARG A 267 5.21 62.85 4.27
CA ARG A 267 4.37 64.06 4.14
C ARG A 267 4.87 65.31 4.87
N GLU A 268 5.79 65.17 5.82
CA GLU A 268 6.31 66.29 6.64
C GLU A 268 7.84 66.22 6.68
N GLU A 269 8.52 67.36 6.54
CA GLU A 269 9.96 67.47 6.75
C GLU A 269 10.27 68.00 8.17
N ARG A 270 11.53 67.87 8.61
CA ARG A 270 11.95 68.32 9.95
C ARG A 270 11.66 69.79 10.21
N GLU A 271 11.64 70.60 9.14
CA GLU A 271 11.38 72.04 9.18
C GLU A 271 9.92 72.36 9.51
N ASP A 272 8.98 71.45 9.19
CA ASP A 272 7.55 71.65 9.38
C ASP A 272 7.07 71.34 10.81
N ASN A 273 7.69 70.35 11.48
CA ASN A 273 7.25 69.88 12.79
C ASN A 273 8.37 69.19 13.58
N LYS A 274 8.56 69.55 14.86
CA LYS A 274 9.55 68.87 15.74
C LYS A 274 9.25 67.38 15.96
N MET A 275 8.00 66.95 15.79
CA MET A 275 7.55 65.55 15.95
C MET A 275 7.37 64.81 14.61
N TRP A 276 7.85 65.37 13.49
CA TRP A 276 7.71 64.80 12.14
C TRP A 276 8.09 63.31 12.08
N LEU A 277 9.18 62.92 12.75
CA LEU A 277 9.68 61.55 12.76
C LEU A 277 8.68 60.56 13.38
N VAL A 278 8.06 60.93 14.49
CA VAL A 278 7.08 60.09 15.19
C VAL A 278 5.83 59.94 14.33
N ARG A 279 5.41 61.01 13.66
CA ARG A 279 4.26 60.98 12.75
C ARG A 279 4.51 60.13 11.51
N VAL A 280 5.67 60.27 10.87
CA VAL A 280 6.04 59.46 9.69
C VAL A 280 6.13 57.98 10.05
N LEU A 281 6.75 57.64 11.19
CA LEU A 281 6.83 56.24 11.64
C LEU A 281 5.46 55.66 11.99
N GLU A 282 4.57 56.44 12.58
CA GLU A 282 3.20 55.99 12.89
C GLU A 282 2.36 55.82 11.63
N ILE A 283 2.48 56.72 10.64
CA ILE A 283 1.83 56.58 9.33
C ILE A 283 2.35 55.33 8.60
N LEU A 284 3.66 55.09 8.59
CA LEU A 284 4.25 53.89 8.00
C LEU A 284 3.75 52.62 8.70
N ARG A 285 3.71 52.61 10.03
CA ARG A 285 3.16 51.48 10.81
C ARG A 285 1.72 51.17 10.41
N GLN A 286 0.87 52.20 10.31
CA GLN A 286 -0.54 52.04 9.93
C GLN A 286 -0.70 51.55 8.49
N ASN A 287 0.01 52.14 7.53
CA ASN A 287 -0.06 51.77 6.12
C ASN A 287 0.42 50.33 5.88
N ILE A 288 1.55 49.94 6.48
CA ILE A 288 2.09 48.58 6.36
C ILE A 288 1.11 47.55 6.93
N LEU A 289 0.49 47.82 8.08
CA LEU A 289 -0.49 46.90 8.68
C LEU A 289 -1.76 46.76 7.83
N VAL A 290 -2.25 47.85 7.25
CA VAL A 290 -3.41 47.82 6.34
C VAL A 290 -3.08 47.02 5.08
N ASP A 291 -1.89 47.22 4.54
CA ASP A 291 -1.45 46.53 3.32
C ASP A 291 -1.24 45.03 3.56
N LEU A 292 -0.54 44.66 4.63
CA LEU A 292 -0.34 43.24 4.97
C LEU A 292 -1.66 42.53 5.28
N ARG A 293 -2.65 43.23 5.85
CA ARG A 293 -4.00 42.68 6.03
C ARG A 293 -4.64 42.35 4.68
N VAL A 294 -4.56 43.28 3.73
CA VAL A 294 -5.08 43.09 2.37
C VAL A 294 -4.34 41.99 1.63
N VAL A 295 -3.02 41.90 1.78
CA VAL A 295 -2.23 40.80 1.20
C VAL A 295 -2.73 39.46 1.75
N LYS A 296 -2.87 39.35 3.08
CA LYS A 296 -3.31 38.11 3.73
C LYS A 296 -4.74 37.71 3.32
N SER A 297 -5.67 38.65 3.30
CA SER A 297 -7.09 38.35 3.10
C SER A 297 -7.50 38.26 1.63
N LEU A 298 -6.87 39.05 0.74
CA LEU A 298 -7.33 39.20 -0.64
C LEU A 298 -6.26 38.86 -1.69
N CYS A 299 -4.97 39.04 -1.42
CA CYS A 299 -3.93 38.67 -2.41
C CYS A 299 -3.63 37.17 -2.36
N VAL A 300 -3.59 36.52 -1.19
CA VAL A 300 -3.28 35.08 -1.06
C VAL A 300 -4.16 34.20 -1.99
N PRO A 301 -5.48 34.41 -2.09
CA PRO A 301 -6.32 33.63 -3.02
C PRO A 301 -6.06 33.90 -4.51
N CYS A 302 -5.47 35.04 -4.87
CA CYS A 302 -5.21 35.43 -6.27
C CYS A 302 -3.88 34.91 -6.81
N PHE A 303 -2.94 34.54 -5.94
CA PHE A 303 -1.60 34.10 -6.30
C PHE A 303 -1.46 32.58 -6.19
N PRO A 304 -0.64 31.92 -7.02
CA PRO A 304 -0.34 30.51 -6.84
C PRO A 304 0.29 30.23 -5.46
N PRO A 305 -0.06 29.14 -4.77
CA PRO A 305 0.42 28.86 -3.40
C PRO A 305 1.95 28.89 -3.26
N HIS A 306 2.66 28.43 -4.30
CA HIS A 306 4.12 28.36 -4.33
C HIS A 306 4.81 29.75 -4.48
N TYR A 307 4.07 30.83 -4.67
CA TYR A 307 4.61 32.20 -4.60
C TYR A 307 4.80 32.67 -3.15
N ASN A 308 4.10 32.06 -2.19
CA ASN A 308 4.12 32.44 -0.78
C ASN A 308 4.02 33.97 -0.57
N ILE A 309 3.06 34.58 -1.27
CA ILE A 309 3.03 36.02 -1.51
C ILE A 309 2.94 36.85 -0.22
N PHE A 310 2.34 36.30 0.85
CA PHE A 310 2.26 36.99 2.13
C PHE A 310 3.64 37.14 2.78
N GLU A 311 4.43 36.08 2.85
CA GLU A 311 5.79 36.14 3.41
C GLU A 311 6.71 36.99 2.55
N GLU A 312 6.55 36.91 1.23
CA GLU A 312 7.36 37.72 0.32
C GLU A 312 7.03 39.22 0.46
N TYR A 313 5.77 39.61 0.64
CA TYR A 313 5.42 41.01 0.96
C TYR A 313 5.97 41.45 2.33
N VAL A 314 5.92 40.59 3.36
CA VAL A 314 6.51 40.88 4.67
C VAL A 314 8.01 41.17 4.51
N LYS A 315 8.72 40.32 3.78
CA LYS A 315 10.14 40.51 3.46
C LYS A 315 10.40 41.78 2.66
N MET A 316 9.60 42.06 1.62
CA MET A 316 9.70 43.28 0.80
C MET A 316 9.53 44.55 1.65
N TYR A 317 8.54 44.59 2.56
CA TYR A 317 8.33 45.72 3.47
C TYR A 317 9.50 45.86 4.46
N HIS A 318 10.01 44.76 5.01
CA HIS A 318 11.15 44.79 5.92
C HIS A 318 12.43 45.30 5.26
N GLU A 319 12.78 44.77 4.08
CA GLU A 319 13.94 45.21 3.31
C GLU A 319 13.81 46.68 2.89
N SER A 320 12.64 47.07 2.38
CA SER A 320 12.42 48.43 1.89
C SER A 320 12.40 49.45 3.03
N LEU A 321 11.81 49.12 4.20
CA LEU A 321 11.83 49.98 5.38
C LEU A 321 13.25 50.12 5.95
N SER A 322 14.02 49.03 5.99
CA SER A 322 15.42 49.04 6.42
C SER A 322 16.26 49.95 5.52
N ASN A 323 16.09 49.84 4.20
CA ASN A 323 16.79 50.70 3.24
C ASN A 323 16.35 52.17 3.35
N TYR A 324 15.05 52.40 3.56
CA TYR A 324 14.50 53.76 3.69
C TYR A 324 15.02 54.49 4.94
N ILE A 325 15.10 53.81 6.08
CA ILE A 325 15.58 54.40 7.34
C ILE A 325 17.11 54.61 7.34
N THR A 326 17.84 53.84 6.54
CA THR A 326 19.31 53.95 6.43
C THR A 326 19.77 54.99 5.40
N LEU A 327 18.86 55.67 4.69
CA LEU A 327 19.18 56.75 3.76
C LEU A 327 19.96 57.91 4.45
N PRO A 328 20.99 58.49 3.80
CA PRO A 328 21.81 59.56 4.40
C PRO A 328 21.02 60.79 4.88
N ALA A 329 19.89 61.10 4.22
CA ALA A 329 18.98 62.19 4.58
C ALA A 329 18.25 61.97 5.93
N TRP A 330 18.00 60.72 6.30
CA TRP A 330 17.46 60.35 7.61
C TRP A 330 18.53 60.46 8.71
N ILE A 331 19.75 60.02 8.40
CA ILE A 331 20.88 60.01 9.34
C ILE A 331 21.39 61.43 9.64
N SER A 332 21.40 62.33 8.65
CA SER A 332 21.77 63.75 8.84
C SER A 332 20.80 64.50 9.74
N SER A 333 19.53 64.09 9.77
CA SER A 333 18.43 64.72 10.54
C SER A 333 18.32 64.23 12.00
N LEU A 334 19.09 63.22 12.39
CA LEU A 334 19.10 62.65 13.74
C LEU A 334 20.20 63.25 14.62
N ASN A 335 19.85 63.68 15.83
CA ASN A 335 20.81 64.24 16.79
C ASN A 335 21.83 63.18 17.26
N LYS A 336 23.00 63.62 17.76
CA LYS A 336 24.17 62.79 18.12
C LYS A 336 23.83 61.60 19.06
N PHE A 337 22.78 61.72 19.86
CA PHE A 337 22.28 60.69 20.79
C PHE A 337 21.32 59.66 20.20
N GLN A 338 20.65 59.95 19.08
CA GLN A 338 19.66 59.05 18.47
C GLN A 338 20.29 58.09 17.44
N ARG A 339 21.45 58.45 16.88
CA ARG A 339 22.19 57.65 15.89
C ARG A 339 22.66 56.27 16.42
N PRO A 340 23.13 56.13 17.68
CA PRO A 340 23.54 54.83 18.23
C PRO A 340 22.33 53.92 18.54
N LEU A 341 21.20 54.48 18.98
CA LEU A 341 19.97 53.73 19.30
C LEU A 341 19.31 53.13 18.07
N LEU A 342 19.26 53.88 16.96
CA LEU A 342 18.78 53.36 15.67
C LEU A 342 19.73 52.32 15.08
N ARG A 343 21.05 52.51 15.20
CA ARG A 343 22.01 51.47 14.82
C ARG A 343 21.86 50.22 15.67
N ALA A 344 21.64 50.32 16.98
CA ALA A 344 21.49 49.16 17.88
C ALA A 344 20.16 48.40 17.69
N LEU A 345 19.07 49.09 17.33
CA LEU A 345 17.77 48.46 17.04
C LEU A 345 17.76 47.68 15.71
N PHE A 346 18.59 48.07 14.74
CA PHE A 346 18.60 47.49 13.39
C PHE A 346 19.90 46.78 12.99
N SER A 347 20.99 46.87 13.78
CA SER A 347 22.21 46.07 13.58
C SER A 347 22.09 44.64 14.11
N THR A 348 20.99 44.29 14.78
CA THR A 348 20.72 42.91 15.21
C THR A 348 19.91 42.17 14.15
N SER A 349 20.54 41.88 13.02
CA SER A 349 20.19 40.73 12.15
C SER A 349 20.11 39.41 12.97
N SER A 350 20.70 39.38 14.17
CA SER A 350 20.73 38.24 15.08
C SER A 350 19.55 38.12 16.07
N ARG A 351 18.60 39.06 16.15
CA ARG A 351 17.47 38.98 17.12
C ARG A 351 16.12 38.53 16.55
N VAL A 352 16.07 38.19 15.26
CA VAL A 352 14.93 37.48 14.65
C VAL A 352 14.83 36.04 15.17
N HIS A 353 15.90 35.46 15.72
CA HIS A 353 15.92 34.10 16.28
C HIS A 353 15.06 33.88 17.54
N SER A 354 14.65 34.95 18.25
CA SER A 354 13.84 34.84 19.48
C SER A 354 12.34 35.02 19.27
N TYR A 355 11.92 35.67 18.17
CA TYR A 355 10.52 35.69 17.75
C TYR A 355 10.19 34.57 16.77
N THR A 356 11.19 33.99 16.10
CA THR A 356 11.04 32.73 15.38
C THR A 356 10.91 31.53 16.31
N SER A 357 11.10 31.63 17.63
CA SER A 357 10.83 30.53 18.55
C SER A 357 9.33 30.39 18.83
N SER A 358 8.64 31.50 19.07
CA SER A 358 7.18 31.54 19.22
C SER A 358 6.46 31.43 17.88
N ALA A 359 7.02 32.00 16.81
CA ALA A 359 6.52 31.76 15.46
C ALA A 359 6.86 30.35 14.96
N ARG A 360 7.99 29.71 15.31
CA ARG A 360 8.22 28.26 15.03
C ARG A 360 7.29 27.38 15.84
N GLN A 361 6.98 27.72 17.10
CA GLN A 361 5.93 27.00 17.83
C GLN A 361 4.57 27.17 17.16
N LEU A 362 4.23 28.36 16.64
CA LEU A 362 2.99 28.61 15.91
C LEU A 362 2.99 28.06 14.46
N TYR A 363 4.15 27.95 13.80
CA TYR A 363 4.30 27.36 12.45
C TYR A 363 4.39 25.83 12.50
N GLN A 364 4.96 25.26 13.58
CA GLN A 364 4.86 23.83 13.89
C GLN A 364 3.43 23.44 14.31
N LEU A 365 2.61 24.40 14.73
CA LEU A 365 1.19 24.19 15.05
C LEU A 365 0.27 24.23 13.81
N GLU A 366 0.73 24.67 12.63
CA GLU A 366 -0.12 24.85 11.43
C GLU A 366 0.32 24.10 10.15
N MET A 367 1.35 23.24 10.19
CA MET A 367 1.46 22.12 9.23
C MET A 367 0.99 20.84 9.93
N SER A 368 -0.31 20.58 9.88
CA SER A 368 -0.92 19.41 10.51
C SER A 368 -0.29 18.11 9.99
N SER A 369 0.01 17.19 10.91
CA SER A 369 0.32 15.79 10.58
C SER A 369 -0.66 15.28 9.51
N PRO A 370 -0.19 14.61 8.43
CA PRO A 370 -1.04 14.23 7.32
C PRO A 370 -2.20 13.37 7.82
N LYS A 371 -3.41 13.68 7.35
CA LYS A 371 -4.61 13.00 7.81
C LYS A 371 -4.76 11.67 7.08
N ILE A 372 -4.68 10.58 7.83
CA ILE A 372 -4.75 9.22 7.30
C ILE A 372 -6.01 8.56 7.82
N VAL A 373 -6.87 8.10 6.91
CA VAL A 373 -8.05 7.30 7.26
C VAL A 373 -7.85 5.86 6.82
N ILE A 374 -8.03 4.93 7.75
CA ILE A 374 -7.99 3.49 7.50
C ILE A 374 -9.43 2.99 7.51
N VAL A 375 -9.85 2.28 6.46
CA VAL A 375 -11.17 1.69 6.36
C VAL A 375 -11.08 0.21 6.72
N GLY A 376 -11.68 -0.16 7.84
CA GLY A 376 -11.63 -1.47 8.46
C GLY A 376 -10.67 -1.55 9.65
N SER A 377 -11.13 -2.13 10.74
CA SER A 377 -10.39 -2.38 11.99
C SER A 377 -10.12 -3.88 12.20
N GLY A 378 -9.96 -4.62 11.09
CA GLY A 378 -9.39 -5.97 11.12
C GLY A 378 -7.89 -5.96 11.48
N ALA A 379 -7.27 -7.14 11.55
CA ALA A 379 -5.84 -7.28 11.87
C ALA A 379 -4.94 -6.37 11.00
N SER A 380 -5.23 -6.28 9.70
CA SER A 380 -4.49 -5.41 8.77
C SER A 380 -4.62 -3.92 9.08
N GLY A 381 -5.83 -3.44 9.35
CA GLY A 381 -6.09 -2.03 9.64
C GLY A 381 -5.50 -1.63 10.99
N ILE A 382 -5.62 -2.49 12.00
CA ILE A 382 -5.00 -2.29 13.31
C ILE A 382 -3.47 -2.28 13.18
N ALA A 383 -2.88 -3.25 12.47
CA ALA A 383 -1.44 -3.31 12.24
C ALA A 383 -0.92 -2.07 11.50
N CYS A 384 -1.66 -1.61 10.48
CA CYS A 384 -1.33 -0.41 9.73
C CYS A 384 -1.36 0.82 10.64
N ALA A 385 -2.41 1.00 11.43
CA ALA A 385 -2.56 2.13 12.33
C ALA A 385 -1.45 2.17 13.38
N THR A 386 -1.19 1.05 14.06
CA THR A 386 -0.15 0.99 15.10
C THR A 386 1.23 1.26 14.52
N LYS A 387 1.51 0.76 13.32
CA LYS A 387 2.78 1.01 12.61
C LYS A 387 2.92 2.46 12.15
N LEU A 388 1.84 3.10 11.69
CA LEU A 388 1.85 4.53 11.37
C LEU A 388 2.13 5.39 12.63
N LEU A 389 1.53 5.04 13.78
CA LEU A 389 1.84 5.70 15.04
C LEU A 389 3.32 5.52 15.43
N ASP A 390 3.88 4.32 15.23
CA ASP A 390 5.31 4.06 15.48
C ASP A 390 6.24 4.90 14.59
N TYR A 391 5.81 5.19 13.36
CA TYR A 391 6.53 6.11 12.48
C TYR A 391 6.37 7.59 12.87
N GLY A 392 5.43 7.93 13.76
CA GLY A 392 5.19 9.30 14.22
C GLY A 392 4.07 10.03 13.45
N PHE A 393 3.18 9.30 12.78
CA PHE A 393 1.94 9.89 12.26
C PHE A 393 0.92 10.05 13.38
N ASP A 394 0.50 11.28 13.69
CA ASP A 394 -0.40 11.55 14.82
C ASP A 394 -1.87 11.63 14.43
N ASN A 395 -2.17 11.87 13.15
CA ASN A 395 -3.52 12.09 12.62
C ASN A 395 -4.04 10.85 11.86
N VAL A 396 -4.11 9.73 12.58
CA VAL A 396 -4.60 8.44 12.08
C VAL A 396 -5.96 8.13 12.72
N VAL A 397 -6.95 7.81 11.89
CA VAL A 397 -8.30 7.39 12.28
C VAL A 397 -8.68 6.11 11.54
N ILE A 398 -9.28 5.15 12.25
CA ILE A 398 -9.88 3.95 11.67
C ILE A 398 -11.40 4.11 11.66
N VAL A 399 -12.05 3.82 10.52
CA VAL A 399 -13.50 3.69 10.41
C VAL A 399 -13.88 2.24 10.18
N GLU A 400 -14.75 1.70 11.03
CA GLU A 400 -15.17 0.30 11.04
C GLU A 400 -16.68 0.20 10.83
N ALA A 401 -17.11 -0.65 9.91
CA ALA A 401 -18.53 -0.87 9.62
C ALA A 401 -19.24 -1.59 10.77
N GLU A 402 -18.57 -2.55 11.40
CA GLU A 402 -19.12 -3.33 12.49
C GLU A 402 -19.18 -2.56 13.82
N SER A 403 -19.93 -3.13 14.77
CA SER A 403 -20.00 -2.66 16.15
C SER A 403 -18.82 -3.17 17.01
N ARG A 404 -17.82 -3.81 16.39
CA ARG A 404 -16.64 -4.38 17.04
C ARG A 404 -15.40 -4.28 16.16
N ILE A 405 -14.24 -4.35 16.79
CA ILE A 405 -12.96 -4.49 16.09
C ILE A 405 -12.66 -5.96 15.73
N GLY A 406 -11.57 -6.17 14.99
CA GLY A 406 -10.98 -7.48 14.72
C GLY A 406 -11.40 -8.10 13.38
N GLY A 407 -12.50 -7.65 12.80
CA GLY A 407 -13.00 -8.16 11.51
C GLY A 407 -13.17 -9.68 11.56
N ARG A 408 -12.41 -10.41 10.72
CA ARG A 408 -12.42 -11.88 10.67
C ARG A 408 -11.70 -12.59 11.81
N ILE A 409 -11.11 -11.84 12.76
CA ILE A 409 -10.76 -12.34 14.09
C ILE A 409 -11.97 -12.09 15.00
N HIS A 410 -12.63 -13.17 15.43
CA HIS A 410 -13.83 -13.07 16.25
C HIS A 410 -13.91 -14.19 17.28
N THR A 411 -13.39 -13.90 18.46
CA THR A 411 -13.51 -14.74 19.66
C THR A 411 -14.77 -14.34 20.43
N ILE A 412 -15.53 -15.31 20.94
CA ILE A 412 -16.66 -15.08 21.86
C ILE A 412 -16.60 -16.03 23.06
N PRO A 413 -17.10 -15.62 24.25
CA PRO A 413 -17.35 -16.55 25.35
C PRO A 413 -18.36 -17.62 24.94
N PHE A 414 -18.06 -18.89 25.19
CA PHE A 414 -18.92 -20.02 24.90
C PHE A 414 -18.50 -21.25 25.73
N ALA A 415 -19.48 -22.04 26.18
CA ALA A 415 -19.27 -23.18 27.07
C ALA A 415 -18.40 -22.83 28.30
N ASP A 416 -17.38 -23.64 28.57
CA ASP A 416 -16.48 -23.47 29.72
C ASP A 416 -15.49 -22.32 29.52
N ASN A 417 -15.37 -21.78 28.29
CA ASN A 417 -14.39 -20.78 27.98
C ASN A 417 -14.75 -19.88 26.76
N VAL A 418 -14.00 -19.96 25.65
CA VAL A 418 -14.18 -19.15 24.45
C VAL A 418 -14.08 -20.02 23.20
N ILE A 419 -14.69 -19.56 22.11
CA ILE A 419 -14.54 -20.13 20.78
C ILE A 419 -14.15 -19.05 19.78
N ASP A 420 -13.40 -19.44 18.76
CA ASP A 420 -13.03 -18.59 17.63
C ASP A 420 -13.92 -18.87 16.42
N LEU A 421 -14.87 -17.96 16.16
CA LEU A 421 -15.76 -18.04 14.99
C LEU A 421 -15.03 -17.79 13.66
N GLY A 422 -13.84 -17.18 13.72
CA GLY A 422 -13.01 -16.82 12.57
C GLY A 422 -11.64 -17.46 12.62
N ALA A 423 -10.57 -16.66 12.56
CA ALA A 423 -9.20 -17.16 12.72
C ALA A 423 -9.04 -17.88 14.07
N GLN A 424 -8.46 -19.09 14.05
CA GLN A 424 -8.30 -19.95 15.23
C GLN A 424 -6.85 -20.41 15.46
N TRP A 425 -6.04 -20.51 14.41
CA TRP A 425 -4.67 -21.03 14.53
C TRP A 425 -3.59 -20.03 14.16
N CYS A 426 -2.51 -20.05 14.92
CA CYS A 426 -1.25 -19.45 14.51
C CYS A 426 -0.45 -20.47 13.69
N HIS A 427 -0.21 -20.16 12.41
CA HIS A 427 0.44 -21.09 11.48
C HIS A 427 1.96 -20.93 11.49
N GLY A 428 2.68 -21.82 12.19
CA GLY A 428 4.14 -21.86 12.20
C GLY A 428 4.77 -20.94 13.24
N GLU A 429 6.03 -21.24 13.55
CA GLU A 429 6.81 -20.65 14.62
C GLU A 429 7.96 -19.76 14.11
N LYS A 430 8.34 -19.90 12.84
CA LYS A 430 9.39 -19.10 12.20
C LYS A 430 8.82 -18.16 11.16
N ASP A 431 9.41 -16.96 11.09
CA ASP A 431 9.02 -15.89 10.16
C ASP A 431 7.52 -15.57 10.20
N ASN A 432 6.88 -15.80 11.35
CA ASN A 432 5.47 -15.49 11.58
C ASN A 432 5.34 -14.50 12.74
N MET A 433 4.97 -13.27 12.41
CA MET A 433 4.86 -12.19 13.39
C MET A 433 3.82 -12.47 14.48
N VAL A 434 2.76 -13.24 14.20
CA VAL A 434 1.73 -13.60 15.19
C VAL A 434 2.37 -14.44 16.28
N TYR A 435 3.14 -15.45 15.89
CA TYR A 435 3.90 -16.27 16.83
C TYR A 435 4.91 -15.43 17.60
N GLU A 436 5.69 -14.60 16.90
CA GLU A 436 6.73 -13.76 17.52
C GLU A 436 6.21 -12.84 18.63
N LEU A 437 4.98 -12.37 18.53
CA LEU A 437 4.32 -11.59 19.58
C LEU A 437 3.69 -12.49 20.65
N ALA A 438 3.00 -13.55 20.26
CA ALA A 438 2.21 -14.37 21.19
C ALA A 438 3.05 -15.29 22.09
N HIS A 439 4.11 -15.92 21.57
CA HIS A 439 4.92 -16.89 22.32
C HIS A 439 5.59 -16.28 23.55
N LYS A 440 5.96 -14.98 23.49
CA LYS A 440 6.57 -14.23 24.59
C LYS A 440 5.67 -14.11 25.82
N HIS A 441 4.37 -14.32 25.63
CA HIS A 441 3.34 -14.22 26.66
C HIS A 441 2.71 -15.57 27.02
N ASP A 442 3.28 -16.69 26.54
CA ASP A 442 2.78 -18.04 26.79
C ASP A 442 1.29 -18.21 26.43
N LEU A 443 0.88 -17.64 25.29
CA LEU A 443 -0.52 -17.64 24.83
C LEU A 443 -0.85 -18.80 23.89
N LEU A 444 0.15 -19.52 23.40
CA LEU A 444 -0.02 -20.55 22.37
C LEU A 444 0.26 -21.94 22.95
N ASP A 445 -0.47 -22.93 22.44
CA ASP A 445 -0.22 -24.35 22.67
C ASP A 445 -0.48 -25.15 21.39
N SER A 446 0.08 -26.34 21.27
CA SER A 446 -0.20 -27.21 20.14
C SER A 446 -1.62 -27.75 20.23
N THR A 447 -2.34 -27.79 19.11
CA THR A 447 -3.64 -28.52 19.05
C THR A 447 -3.44 -30.04 19.22
N GLY A 448 -2.20 -30.52 19.06
CA GLY A 448 -1.86 -31.93 19.13
C GLY A 448 -2.50 -32.74 18.02
N ASP A 449 -2.61 -34.05 18.25
CA ASP A 449 -2.96 -35.03 17.22
C ASP A 449 -4.46 -35.04 16.86
N VAL A 450 -5.25 -34.02 17.22
CA VAL A 450 -6.71 -34.00 16.99
C VAL A 450 -7.07 -34.19 15.52
N TYR A 451 -6.32 -33.51 14.64
CA TYR A 451 -6.50 -33.57 13.19
C TYR A 451 -5.68 -34.69 12.51
N GLU A 452 -5.01 -35.54 13.29
CA GLU A 452 -4.27 -36.71 12.79
C GLU A 452 -4.94 -38.03 13.22
N SER A 453 -5.44 -38.07 14.45
CA SER A 453 -6.00 -39.26 15.12
C SER A 453 -7.52 -39.40 15.02
N TYR A 454 -8.19 -38.56 14.23
CA TYR A 454 -9.65 -38.64 14.06
C TYR A 454 -10.07 -39.97 13.41
N GLN A 455 -11.27 -40.44 13.76
CA GLN A 455 -11.84 -41.65 13.20
C GLN A 455 -12.49 -41.41 11.83
N CYS A 456 -12.29 -42.34 10.90
CA CYS A 456 -13.04 -42.38 9.65
C CYS A 456 -14.30 -43.23 9.83
N VAL A 457 -15.47 -42.62 9.78
CA VAL A 457 -16.74 -43.31 10.08
C VAL A 457 -17.66 -43.23 8.88
N ARG A 458 -18.18 -44.39 8.47
CA ARG A 458 -19.10 -44.52 7.35
C ARG A 458 -20.54 -44.23 7.76
N SER A 459 -21.39 -43.83 6.81
CA SER A 459 -22.79 -43.45 7.05
C SER A 459 -23.71 -44.59 7.52
N ASN A 460 -23.20 -45.83 7.53
CA ASN A 460 -23.81 -47.01 8.15
C ASN A 460 -23.31 -47.26 9.60
N ARG A 461 -22.56 -46.30 10.18
CA ARG A 461 -21.90 -46.34 11.50
C ARG A 461 -20.69 -47.28 11.60
N GLU A 462 -20.19 -47.80 10.49
CA GLU A 462 -18.97 -48.61 10.47
C GLU A 462 -17.74 -47.70 10.65
N VAL A 463 -16.88 -48.03 11.61
CA VAL A 463 -15.60 -47.35 11.80
C VAL A 463 -14.56 -48.06 10.93
N VAL A 464 -13.91 -47.31 10.03
CA VAL A 464 -12.84 -47.84 9.18
C VAL A 464 -11.66 -48.28 10.06
N PRO A 465 -11.07 -49.48 9.85
CA PRO A 465 -9.92 -49.93 10.61
C PRO A 465 -8.75 -48.94 10.57
N GLU A 466 -8.09 -48.75 11.72
CA GLU A 466 -7.06 -47.71 11.91
C GLU A 466 -5.89 -47.85 10.93
N ASP A 467 -5.48 -49.08 10.63
CA ASP A 467 -4.42 -49.38 9.67
C ASP A 467 -4.78 -48.94 8.25
N ILE A 468 -6.04 -49.13 7.84
CA ILE A 468 -6.56 -48.69 6.54
C ILE A 468 -6.73 -47.17 6.50
N SER A 469 -7.33 -46.57 7.54
CA SER A 469 -7.51 -45.12 7.59
C SER A 469 -6.18 -44.38 7.66
N GLN A 470 -5.19 -44.88 8.41
CA GLN A 470 -3.87 -44.28 8.48
C GLN A 470 -3.18 -44.33 7.12
N ARG A 471 -3.24 -45.46 6.40
CA ARG A 471 -2.66 -45.55 5.05
C ARG A 471 -3.36 -44.63 4.04
N LEU A 472 -4.68 -44.45 4.15
CA LEU A 472 -5.41 -43.48 3.33
C LEU A 472 -4.99 -42.03 3.64
N LYS A 473 -4.81 -41.69 4.93
CA LYS A 473 -4.26 -40.40 5.37
C LYS A 473 -2.82 -40.20 4.86
N ASP A 474 -1.99 -41.23 4.94
CA ASP A 474 -0.60 -41.19 4.45
C ASP A 474 -0.56 -40.96 2.93
N ILE A 475 -1.45 -41.60 2.15
CA ILE A 475 -1.55 -41.38 0.68
C ILE A 475 -1.83 -39.91 0.35
N VAL A 476 -2.71 -39.25 1.10
CA VAL A 476 -3.00 -37.83 0.85
C VAL A 476 -1.90 -36.93 1.42
N ASN A 477 -1.19 -37.33 2.47
CA ASN A 477 -0.13 -36.54 3.11
C ASN A 477 1.25 -36.64 2.41
N ASP A 478 1.60 -37.77 1.79
CA ASP A 478 2.86 -38.01 1.05
C ASP A 478 2.90 -37.15 -0.25
N SER A 479 3.79 -36.19 -0.51
CA SER A 479 4.68 -35.37 0.30
C SER A 479 4.63 -33.96 -0.31
N LEU A 480 4.66 -32.91 0.51
CA LEU A 480 4.70 -31.50 0.07
C LEU A 480 5.79 -31.23 -0.97
N VAL A 481 6.90 -31.98 -0.95
CA VAL A 481 8.01 -31.85 -1.91
C VAL A 481 7.64 -32.37 -3.30
N THR A 482 6.98 -33.54 -3.38
CA THR A 482 6.46 -34.08 -4.65
C THR A 482 5.38 -33.14 -5.21
N ARG A 483 4.49 -32.64 -4.34
CA ARG A 483 3.48 -31.63 -4.70
C ARG A 483 4.12 -30.36 -5.27
N GLN A 484 5.15 -29.81 -4.62
CA GLN A 484 5.85 -28.60 -5.07
C GLN A 484 6.54 -28.76 -6.43
N MET A 485 7.16 -29.91 -6.72
CA MET A 485 7.83 -30.10 -8.01
C MET A 485 6.83 -30.31 -9.16
N GLU A 486 5.77 -31.07 -8.91
CA GLU A 486 4.81 -31.46 -9.95
C GLU A 486 3.79 -30.35 -10.24
N LEU A 487 3.35 -29.62 -9.21
CA LEU A 487 2.40 -28.52 -9.37
C LEU A 487 2.99 -27.31 -10.09
N ARG A 488 4.31 -27.10 -10.06
CA ARG A 488 4.98 -26.00 -10.79
C ARG A 488 4.70 -26.01 -12.30
N ASN A 489 4.52 -27.20 -12.87
CA ASN A 489 4.26 -27.40 -14.29
C ASN A 489 2.82 -27.88 -14.55
N CYS A 490 1.96 -27.90 -13.53
CA CYS A 490 0.57 -28.27 -13.70
C CYS A 490 -0.17 -27.16 -14.47
N GLN A 491 -0.88 -27.55 -15.53
CA GLN A 491 -1.76 -26.68 -16.31
C GLN A 491 -3.23 -26.84 -15.90
N GLY A 492 -3.50 -27.65 -14.87
CA GLY A 492 -4.83 -28.00 -14.41
C GLY A 492 -5.09 -27.58 -12.96
N SER A 493 -6.28 -27.92 -12.50
CA SER A 493 -6.69 -27.65 -11.13
C SER A 493 -5.95 -28.51 -10.10
N LEU A 494 -5.91 -28.04 -8.86
CA LEU A 494 -5.46 -28.84 -7.72
C LEU A 494 -6.31 -30.11 -7.59
N GLY A 495 -7.63 -30.01 -7.82
CA GLY A 495 -8.55 -31.15 -7.81
C GLY A 495 -8.17 -32.24 -8.81
N SER A 496 -7.84 -31.88 -10.05
CA SER A 496 -7.40 -32.82 -11.08
C SER A 496 -6.08 -33.50 -10.70
N TYR A 497 -5.14 -32.74 -10.15
CA TYR A 497 -3.86 -33.26 -9.66
C TYR A 497 -4.06 -34.28 -8.53
N LEU A 498 -4.79 -33.90 -7.48
CA LEU A 498 -5.03 -34.76 -6.32
C LEU A 498 -5.80 -36.03 -6.70
N ASN A 499 -6.81 -35.94 -7.57
CA ASN A 499 -7.52 -37.11 -8.09
C ASN A 499 -6.55 -38.12 -8.74
N ASN A 500 -5.69 -37.64 -9.63
CA ASN A 500 -4.75 -38.53 -10.33
C ASN A 500 -3.76 -39.18 -9.36
N LYS A 501 -3.21 -38.41 -8.42
CA LYS A 501 -2.21 -38.89 -7.47
C LYS A 501 -2.77 -39.88 -6.46
N PHE A 502 -3.96 -39.60 -5.94
CA PHE A 502 -4.64 -40.50 -5.02
C PHE A 502 -4.86 -41.88 -5.64
N TYR A 503 -5.47 -41.93 -6.84
CA TYR A 503 -5.72 -43.21 -7.50
C TYR A 503 -4.47 -43.88 -8.07
N GLU A 504 -3.41 -43.13 -8.38
CA GLU A 504 -2.10 -43.71 -8.71
C GLU A 504 -1.48 -44.41 -7.49
N ALA A 505 -1.48 -43.76 -6.33
CA ALA A 505 -0.97 -44.33 -5.08
C ALA A 505 -1.81 -45.52 -4.61
N LEU A 506 -3.13 -45.48 -4.80
CA LEU A 506 -4.03 -46.58 -4.45
C LEU A 506 -3.78 -47.84 -5.28
N ARG A 507 -3.28 -47.72 -6.52
CA ARG A 507 -2.95 -48.87 -7.39
C ARG A 507 -1.64 -49.57 -6.99
N ARG A 508 -0.87 -49.01 -6.05
CA ARG A 508 0.39 -49.64 -5.60
C ARG A 508 0.07 -51.00 -4.94
N PRO A 509 0.92 -52.02 -5.10
CA PRO A 509 0.67 -53.36 -4.54
C PRO A 509 0.43 -53.35 -3.03
N GLU A 510 1.13 -52.45 -2.33
CA GLU A 510 0.99 -52.21 -0.89
C GLU A 510 -0.41 -51.76 -0.49
N ASN A 511 -1.22 -51.22 -1.41
CA ASN A 511 -2.58 -50.69 -1.22
C ASN A 511 -3.70 -51.57 -1.79
N SER A 512 -3.37 -52.79 -2.23
CA SER A 512 -4.32 -53.70 -2.90
C SER A 512 -5.42 -54.27 -1.99
N ASP A 513 -5.25 -54.21 -0.67
CA ASP A 513 -6.20 -54.65 0.35
C ASP A 513 -7.21 -53.58 0.75
N ILE A 514 -7.02 -52.32 0.33
CA ILE A 514 -7.95 -51.22 0.62
C ILE A 514 -9.19 -51.36 -0.27
N ASP A 515 -10.38 -51.44 0.35
CA ASP A 515 -11.64 -51.45 -0.39
C ASP A 515 -11.83 -50.16 -1.19
N MET A 516 -12.15 -50.31 -2.48
CA MET A 516 -12.26 -49.19 -3.41
C MET A 516 -13.41 -48.23 -3.07
N ALA A 517 -14.51 -48.73 -2.50
CA ALA A 517 -15.60 -47.87 -2.06
C ALA A 517 -15.17 -47.05 -0.85
N ILE A 518 -14.53 -47.66 0.16
CA ILE A 518 -14.00 -46.93 1.32
C ILE A 518 -12.98 -45.87 0.88
N ALA A 519 -12.07 -46.22 -0.02
CA ALA A 519 -11.08 -45.26 -0.55
C ALA A 519 -11.73 -44.07 -1.26
N LYS A 520 -12.77 -44.33 -2.08
CA LYS A 520 -13.55 -43.27 -2.75
C LYS A 520 -14.28 -42.38 -1.73
N GLU A 521 -14.99 -42.98 -0.78
CA GLU A 521 -15.74 -42.26 0.26
C GLU A 521 -14.80 -41.38 1.11
N PHE A 522 -13.64 -41.91 1.49
CA PHE A 522 -12.56 -41.18 2.16
C PHE A 522 -12.09 -39.99 1.33
N PHE A 523 -11.79 -40.22 0.07
CA PHE A 523 -11.21 -39.19 -0.78
C PHE A 523 -12.19 -38.05 -1.08
N GLU A 524 -13.47 -38.37 -1.29
CA GLU A 524 -14.52 -37.34 -1.43
C GLU A 524 -14.68 -36.49 -0.16
N ASN A 525 -14.51 -37.08 1.02
CA ASN A 525 -14.46 -36.33 2.27
C ASN A 525 -13.18 -35.48 2.38
N TYR A 526 -12.02 -36.04 2.06
CA TYR A 526 -10.74 -35.32 2.08
C TYR A 526 -10.76 -34.10 1.14
N LYS A 527 -11.41 -34.18 -0.02
CA LYS A 527 -11.59 -33.01 -0.90
C LYS A 527 -12.32 -31.86 -0.20
N LYS A 528 -13.29 -32.15 0.67
CA LYS A 528 -14.01 -31.14 1.48
C LYS A 528 -13.11 -30.54 2.56
N PHE A 529 -12.29 -31.36 3.20
CA PHE A 529 -11.27 -30.88 4.11
C PHE A 529 -10.29 -29.93 3.40
N GLU A 530 -9.74 -30.31 2.24
CA GLU A 530 -8.81 -29.46 1.49
C GLU A 530 -9.50 -28.17 0.97
N ASN A 531 -10.74 -28.27 0.49
CA ASN A 531 -11.55 -27.10 0.15
C ASN A 531 -11.73 -26.15 1.35
N SER A 532 -11.76 -26.66 2.58
CA SER A 532 -11.82 -25.82 3.78
C SER A 532 -10.52 -25.07 4.04
N VAL A 533 -9.37 -25.66 3.70
CA VAL A 533 -8.07 -24.99 3.79
C VAL A 533 -8.00 -23.83 2.79
N GLU A 534 -8.45 -24.05 1.56
CA GLU A 534 -8.44 -23.04 0.49
C GLU A 534 -9.63 -22.07 0.52
N ALA A 535 -10.70 -22.38 1.26
CA ALA A 535 -12.02 -21.77 1.12
C ALA A 535 -12.56 -21.80 -0.31
N SER A 536 -12.40 -22.91 -1.03
CA SER A 536 -12.97 -23.12 -2.37
C SER A 536 -14.30 -23.90 -2.33
N ASP A 537 -15.16 -23.65 -3.31
CA ASP A 537 -16.38 -24.45 -3.49
C ASP A 537 -16.03 -25.84 -4.05
N THR A 538 -15.03 -25.91 -4.94
CA THR A 538 -14.46 -27.14 -5.47
C THR A 538 -12.97 -26.97 -5.71
N LEU A 539 -12.20 -28.04 -5.51
CA LEU A 539 -10.77 -28.06 -5.81
C LEU A 539 -10.49 -27.94 -7.31
N ASP A 540 -11.51 -28.12 -8.16
CA ASP A 540 -11.40 -27.89 -9.59
C ASP A 540 -11.29 -26.40 -9.95
N ASP A 541 -11.72 -25.52 -9.06
CA ASP A 541 -11.54 -24.09 -9.21
C ASP A 541 -10.18 -23.63 -8.69
N VAL A 542 -9.52 -24.41 -7.83
CA VAL A 542 -8.22 -24.06 -7.24
C VAL A 542 -7.12 -24.28 -8.25
N SER A 543 -6.32 -23.25 -8.47
CA SER A 543 -5.19 -23.27 -9.39
C SER A 543 -4.07 -24.15 -8.84
N GLY A 544 -3.67 -25.18 -9.60
CA GLY A 544 -2.59 -26.08 -9.18
C GLY A 544 -1.26 -25.35 -9.03
N LYS A 545 -0.94 -24.43 -9.95
CA LYS A 545 0.28 -23.62 -9.89
C LYS A 545 0.20 -22.53 -8.82
N GLY A 546 -0.94 -21.86 -8.72
CA GLY A 546 -1.23 -20.77 -7.78
C GLY A 546 -1.27 -21.24 -6.33
N TYR A 547 -1.60 -22.51 -6.08
CA TYR A 547 -1.45 -23.15 -4.77
C TYR A 547 -0.02 -23.02 -4.22
N LEU A 548 0.99 -23.06 -5.09
CA LEU A 548 2.39 -22.91 -4.70
C LEU A 548 2.84 -21.47 -4.42
N GLU A 549 1.97 -20.48 -4.65
CA GLU A 549 2.28 -19.09 -4.31
C GLU A 549 2.27 -18.88 -2.79
N TYR A 550 1.49 -19.67 -2.04
CA TYR A 550 1.46 -19.59 -0.59
C TYR A 550 2.77 -20.11 0.03
N TRP A 551 3.31 -19.37 0.98
CA TRP A 551 4.50 -19.74 1.73
C TRP A 551 4.08 -20.28 3.09
N GLU A 552 4.47 -21.52 3.37
CA GLU A 552 4.21 -22.12 4.67
C GLU A 552 5.30 -21.72 5.67
N CYS A 553 4.90 -21.22 6.84
CA CYS A 553 5.81 -20.93 7.93
C CYS A 553 6.27 -22.23 8.61
N GLU A 554 7.57 -22.35 8.90
CA GLU A 554 8.11 -23.56 9.54
C GLU A 554 7.62 -23.72 10.99
N GLY A 555 7.44 -24.97 11.43
CA GLY A 555 7.03 -25.31 12.80
C GLY A 555 5.63 -25.92 12.84
N ASP A 556 5.00 -25.88 14.02
CA ASP A 556 3.61 -26.32 14.18
C ASP A 556 2.65 -25.28 13.55
N ILE A 557 1.86 -25.73 12.57
CA ILE A 557 0.89 -24.89 11.86
C ILE A 557 -0.49 -24.84 12.53
N LEU A 558 -0.72 -25.61 13.60
CA LEU A 558 -2.00 -25.71 14.32
C LEU A 558 -1.84 -25.26 15.79
N LEU A 559 -1.16 -24.15 16.03
CA LEU A 559 -1.06 -23.58 17.38
C LEU A 559 -2.37 -22.88 17.77
N ASN A 560 -3.00 -23.32 18.86
CA ASN A 560 -4.23 -22.75 19.43
C ASN A 560 -3.93 -21.73 20.54
N TRP A 561 -4.94 -20.97 20.95
CA TRP A 561 -4.84 -19.86 21.90
C TRP A 561 -5.22 -20.23 23.34
N LYS A 562 -5.00 -21.50 23.72
CA LYS A 562 -5.34 -22.07 25.03
C LYS A 562 -6.77 -21.73 25.41
N ASP A 563 -6.94 -20.96 26.47
CA ASP A 563 -8.21 -20.55 27.02
C ASP A 563 -8.58 -19.08 26.69
N LYS A 564 -7.90 -18.40 25.78
CA LYS A 564 -8.12 -16.95 25.58
C LYS A 564 -8.63 -16.57 24.20
N GLY A 565 -8.41 -17.45 23.22
CA GLY A 565 -8.80 -17.24 21.82
C GLY A 565 -7.95 -16.22 21.09
N TYR A 566 -8.15 -16.14 19.78
CA TYR A 566 -7.32 -15.34 18.88
C TYR A 566 -7.38 -13.82 19.15
N VAL A 567 -8.45 -13.34 19.77
CA VAL A 567 -8.62 -11.91 20.11
C VAL A 567 -7.44 -11.34 20.91
N GLU A 568 -6.72 -12.17 21.68
CA GLU A 568 -5.50 -11.78 22.40
C GLU A 568 -4.41 -11.24 21.47
N PHE A 569 -4.35 -11.70 20.22
CA PHE A 569 -3.43 -11.14 19.25
C PHE A 569 -3.68 -9.64 19.02
N LEU A 570 -4.95 -9.23 18.93
CA LEU A 570 -5.31 -7.82 18.76
C LEU A 570 -4.90 -7.00 19.98
N ARG A 571 -4.96 -7.58 21.18
CA ARG A 571 -4.51 -6.97 22.42
C ARG A 571 -3.01 -6.65 22.35
N LEU A 572 -2.21 -7.63 21.92
CA LEU A 572 -0.77 -7.47 21.75
C LEU A 572 -0.44 -6.42 20.68
N LEU A 573 -1.12 -6.48 19.54
CA LEU A 573 -0.89 -5.58 18.40
C LEU A 573 -1.17 -4.12 18.77
N MET A 574 -2.23 -3.87 19.53
CA MET A 574 -2.59 -2.53 20.02
C MET A 574 -1.86 -2.11 21.30
N ARG A 575 -1.02 -2.98 21.87
CA ARG A 575 -0.34 -2.78 23.16
C ARG A 575 -1.33 -2.43 24.28
N SER A 576 -2.50 -3.07 24.26
CA SER A 576 -3.55 -2.92 25.27
C SER A 576 -3.27 -3.83 26.47
N ARG A 577 -3.63 -3.38 27.67
CA ARG A 577 -3.60 -4.21 28.88
C ARG A 577 -4.76 -5.20 28.89
N GLU A 578 -5.94 -4.74 28.51
CA GLU A 578 -7.17 -5.54 28.43
C GLU A 578 -8.14 -4.94 27.40
N LEU A 579 -8.49 -5.73 26.39
CA LEU A 579 -9.33 -5.28 25.27
C LEU A 579 -10.77 -4.91 25.66
N LYS A 580 -11.27 -5.48 26.75
CA LYS A 580 -12.62 -5.18 27.26
C LYS A 580 -12.76 -3.75 27.77
N THR A 581 -11.64 -3.12 28.15
CA THR A 581 -11.64 -1.81 28.81
C THR A 581 -10.90 -0.72 28.03
N GLU A 582 -9.89 -1.07 27.24
CA GLU A 582 -9.10 -0.09 26.46
C GLU A 582 -8.53 -0.68 25.16
N TRP A 583 -8.29 0.19 24.18
CA TRP A 583 -7.70 -0.17 22.89
C TRP A 583 -6.23 0.27 22.77
N GLY A 584 -5.55 0.44 23.90
CA GLY A 584 -4.12 0.73 23.96
C GLY A 584 -3.73 1.98 23.17
N VAL A 585 -2.79 1.86 22.23
CA VAL A 585 -2.34 3.02 21.42
C VAL A 585 -3.39 3.54 20.44
N LEU A 586 -4.46 2.78 20.18
CA LEU A 586 -5.55 3.14 19.28
C LEU A 586 -6.77 3.73 20.00
N GLU A 587 -6.65 3.99 21.31
CA GLU A 587 -7.69 4.62 22.11
C GLU A 587 -8.17 5.94 21.44
N LYS A 588 -9.49 6.08 21.27
CA LYS A 588 -10.16 7.22 20.58
C LYS A 588 -9.84 7.40 19.09
N ARG A 589 -9.11 6.46 18.46
CA ARG A 589 -8.77 6.52 17.02
C ARG A 589 -9.67 5.65 16.16
N VAL A 590 -10.46 4.77 16.76
CA VAL A 590 -11.35 3.84 16.04
C VAL A 590 -12.81 4.29 16.18
N LEU A 591 -13.48 4.45 15.05
CA LEU A 591 -14.89 4.81 14.96
C LEU A 591 -15.68 3.61 14.46
N LEU A 592 -16.41 2.96 15.37
CA LEU A 592 -17.29 1.82 15.07
C LEU A 592 -18.61 2.26 14.46
N ASN A 593 -19.32 1.34 13.80
CA ASN A 593 -20.59 1.59 13.10
C ASN A 593 -20.50 2.68 12.01
N LYS A 594 -19.33 2.86 11.41
CA LYS A 594 -19.04 3.80 10.32
C LYS A 594 -18.84 3.05 9.00
N LYS A 595 -19.94 2.54 8.43
CA LYS A 595 -19.93 1.87 7.12
C LYS A 595 -19.62 2.88 6.01
N VAL A 596 -18.47 2.75 5.37
CA VAL A 596 -18.08 3.56 4.20
C VAL A 596 -18.89 3.11 2.98
N THR A 597 -19.48 4.07 2.26
CA THR A 597 -20.31 3.80 1.08
C THR A 597 -19.72 4.39 -0.21
N ARG A 598 -18.83 5.39 -0.10
CA ARG A 598 -18.20 6.03 -1.26
C ARG A 598 -16.85 6.62 -0.92
N ILE A 599 -15.89 6.46 -1.82
CA ILE A 599 -14.53 6.99 -1.78
C ILE A 599 -14.32 7.82 -3.04
N GLU A 600 -14.35 9.13 -2.87
CA GLU A 600 -14.20 10.11 -3.94
C GLU A 600 -12.76 10.61 -3.95
N TRP A 601 -12.04 10.27 -5.01
CA TRP A 601 -10.64 10.63 -5.22
C TRP A 601 -10.47 11.31 -6.57
N SER A 602 -9.43 12.09 -6.78
CA SER A 602 -9.16 12.74 -8.08
C SER A 602 -7.69 12.71 -8.38
N ARG A 603 -7.31 12.43 -9.62
CA ARG A 603 -5.90 12.44 -10.05
C ARG A 603 -5.22 13.82 -9.92
N ASN A 604 -6.03 14.87 -9.82
CA ASN A 604 -5.58 16.26 -9.75
C ASN A 604 -5.74 16.87 -8.34
N ASP A 605 -6.43 16.18 -7.44
CA ASP A 605 -6.63 16.62 -6.06
C ASP A 605 -5.67 15.85 -5.13
N CYS A 606 -5.12 16.53 -4.14
CA CYS A 606 -4.20 15.93 -3.18
C CYS A 606 -4.93 15.31 -1.98
N CYS A 607 -6.26 15.33 -1.96
CA CYS A 607 -7.09 14.76 -0.89
C CYS A 607 -8.17 13.79 -1.40
N VAL A 608 -8.69 12.98 -0.48
CA VAL A 608 -9.77 12.00 -0.70
C VAL A 608 -10.93 12.32 0.21
N GLN A 609 -12.15 12.22 -0.31
CA GLN A 609 -13.37 12.30 0.49
C GLN A 609 -13.97 10.90 0.68
N ILE A 610 -14.35 10.58 1.90
CA ILE A 610 -14.93 9.30 2.29
C ILE A 610 -16.31 9.59 2.86
N ARG A 611 -17.35 8.99 2.29
CA ARG A 611 -18.73 9.10 2.75
C ARG A 611 -19.16 7.84 3.48
N CYS A 612 -19.85 8.01 4.59
CA CYS A 612 -20.40 6.93 5.39
C CYS A 612 -21.92 6.83 5.24
N ALA A 613 -22.48 5.65 5.51
CA ALA A 613 -23.91 5.36 5.39
C ALA A 613 -24.79 6.20 6.32
N ASP A 614 -24.24 6.67 7.44
CA ASP A 614 -24.90 7.54 8.41
C ASP A 614 -24.86 9.03 8.02
N GLY A 615 -24.26 9.36 6.88
CA GLY A 615 -24.13 10.72 6.36
C GLY A 615 -22.83 11.42 6.73
N ASP A 616 -22.00 10.85 7.61
CA ASP A 616 -20.70 11.43 7.95
C ASP A 616 -19.76 11.44 6.74
N CYS A 617 -18.90 12.47 6.70
CA CYS A 617 -17.92 12.65 5.63
C CYS A 617 -16.55 12.95 6.22
N PHE A 618 -15.52 12.21 5.77
CA PHE A 618 -14.13 12.43 6.14
C PHE A 618 -13.34 12.93 4.94
N VAL A 619 -12.57 13.99 5.10
CA VAL A 619 -11.54 14.41 4.15
C VAL A 619 -10.18 13.96 4.68
N ALA A 620 -9.35 13.32 3.85
CA ALA A 620 -8.05 12.77 4.24
C ALA A 620 -6.98 13.01 3.16
N ASP A 621 -5.71 13.05 3.55
CA ASP A 621 -4.57 13.07 2.64
C ASP A 621 -4.30 11.71 2.01
N HIS A 622 -4.58 10.65 2.77
CA HIS A 622 -4.39 9.26 2.39
C HIS A 622 -5.53 8.41 2.93
N VAL A 623 -5.99 7.46 2.11
CA VAL A 623 -6.93 6.42 2.54
C VAL A 623 -6.28 5.06 2.39
N ILE A 624 -6.39 4.21 3.41
CA ILE A 624 -5.89 2.84 3.38
C ILE A 624 -7.07 1.90 3.54
N LEU A 625 -7.33 1.10 2.51
CA LEU A 625 -8.44 0.18 2.47
C LEU A 625 -8.00 -1.19 2.96
N THR A 626 -8.71 -1.69 3.96
CA THR A 626 -8.53 -3.06 4.50
C THR A 626 -9.82 -3.88 4.45
N VAL A 627 -10.77 -3.42 3.63
CA VAL A 627 -12.02 -4.12 3.32
C VAL A 627 -11.73 -5.50 2.73
N SER A 628 -12.60 -6.48 2.99
CA SER A 628 -12.42 -7.83 2.45
C SER A 628 -12.52 -7.84 0.92
N LEU A 629 -11.88 -8.83 0.30
CA LEU A 629 -12.02 -9.04 -1.14
C LEU A 629 -13.47 -9.33 -1.54
N GLY A 630 -14.25 -10.03 -0.71
CA GLY A 630 -15.68 -10.25 -0.93
C GLY A 630 -16.48 -8.94 -1.06
N VAL A 631 -16.21 -7.96 -0.19
CA VAL A 631 -16.84 -6.62 -0.28
C VAL A 631 -16.40 -5.88 -1.53
N LEU A 632 -15.12 -5.95 -1.89
CA LEU A 632 -14.62 -5.34 -3.12
C LEU A 632 -15.28 -5.96 -4.36
N LYS A 633 -15.41 -7.28 -4.42
CA LYS A 633 -16.11 -7.98 -5.52
C LYS A 633 -17.55 -7.51 -5.68
N GLU A 634 -18.28 -7.37 -4.58
CA GLU A 634 -19.67 -6.95 -4.61
C GLU A 634 -19.83 -5.45 -4.94
N GLN A 635 -18.96 -4.59 -4.39
CA GLN A 635 -19.25 -3.15 -4.27
C GLN A 635 -18.24 -2.24 -5.00
N GLN A 636 -17.15 -2.74 -5.60
CA GLN A 636 -16.10 -1.88 -6.17
C GLN A 636 -16.62 -0.84 -7.18
N LEU A 637 -17.65 -1.17 -7.97
CA LEU A 637 -18.17 -0.26 -8.99
C LEU A 637 -18.94 0.93 -8.40
N MET A 638 -19.42 0.82 -7.16
CA MET A 638 -20.17 1.85 -6.44
C MET A 638 -19.33 2.53 -5.36
N LEU A 639 -18.36 1.81 -4.79
CA LEU A 639 -17.52 2.28 -3.69
C LEU A 639 -16.52 3.35 -4.13
N PHE A 640 -16.08 3.36 -5.40
CA PHE A 640 -15.04 4.28 -5.88
C PHE A 640 -15.56 5.25 -6.94
N ASP A 641 -15.22 6.53 -6.78
CA ASP A 641 -15.44 7.57 -7.77
C ASP A 641 -14.19 8.45 -7.95
N PRO A 642 -13.53 8.46 -9.12
CA PRO A 642 -13.83 7.65 -10.29
C PRO A 642 -13.56 6.16 -10.02
N LYS A 643 -14.09 5.31 -10.90
CA LYS A 643 -13.88 3.85 -10.86
C LYS A 643 -12.40 3.48 -10.84
N LEU A 644 -12.09 2.33 -10.25
CA LEU A 644 -10.74 1.78 -10.21
C LEU A 644 -10.17 1.53 -11.61
N PRO A 645 -8.83 1.57 -11.81
CA PRO A 645 -8.21 1.15 -13.06
C PRO A 645 -8.56 -0.29 -13.46
N VAL A 646 -8.53 -0.59 -14.76
CA VAL A 646 -8.92 -1.90 -15.31
C VAL A 646 -8.07 -3.03 -14.73
N GLU A 647 -6.77 -2.83 -14.52
CA GLU A 647 -5.92 -3.88 -13.94
C GLU A 647 -6.37 -4.25 -12.52
N LYS A 648 -6.83 -3.26 -11.75
CA LYS A 648 -7.29 -3.45 -10.37
C LYS A 648 -8.69 -4.07 -10.32
N GLN A 649 -9.58 -3.67 -11.23
CA GLN A 649 -10.88 -4.34 -11.38
C GLN A 649 -10.67 -5.82 -11.74
N ARG A 650 -9.78 -6.11 -12.70
CA ARG A 650 -9.41 -7.47 -13.08
C ARG A 650 -8.83 -8.27 -11.90
N ALA A 651 -7.99 -7.67 -11.06
CA ALA A 651 -7.47 -8.33 -9.88
C ALA A 651 -8.58 -8.67 -8.86
N ILE A 652 -9.50 -7.73 -8.61
CA ILE A 652 -10.66 -7.95 -7.75
C ILE A 652 -11.54 -9.08 -8.29
N ASP A 653 -11.78 -9.12 -9.60
CA ASP A 653 -12.63 -10.13 -10.23
C ASP A 653 -11.91 -11.49 -10.32
N GLY A 654 -10.62 -11.49 -10.65
CA GLY A 654 -9.81 -12.68 -10.90
C GLY A 654 -9.41 -13.47 -9.66
N LEU A 655 -9.05 -12.80 -8.55
CA LEU A 655 -8.75 -13.47 -7.28
C LEU A 655 -10.02 -14.11 -6.71
N ALA A 656 -9.98 -15.35 -6.25
CA ALA A 656 -11.17 -16.00 -5.70
C ALA A 656 -11.36 -15.72 -4.20
N PHE A 657 -12.60 -15.85 -3.74
CA PHE A 657 -12.99 -15.61 -2.36
C PHE A 657 -14.16 -16.51 -2.02
N GLY A 658 -14.01 -17.40 -1.05
CA GLY A 658 -15.08 -18.34 -0.71
C GLY A 658 -15.51 -18.27 0.74
N THR A 659 -16.13 -19.35 1.21
CA THR A 659 -16.83 -19.37 2.51
C THR A 659 -16.55 -20.69 3.23
N VAL A 660 -16.15 -20.56 4.48
CA VAL A 660 -15.91 -21.64 5.44
C VAL A 660 -16.61 -21.24 6.73
N ASN A 661 -17.45 -22.15 7.22
CA ASN A 661 -18.23 -21.97 8.43
C ASN A 661 -17.83 -23.00 9.48
N LYS A 662 -17.91 -22.58 10.73
CA LYS A 662 -17.74 -23.43 11.90
C LYS A 662 -19.06 -23.65 12.61
N ILE A 663 -19.20 -24.83 13.20
CA ILE A 663 -20.36 -25.27 13.95
C ILE A 663 -19.87 -25.71 15.33
N PHE A 664 -20.38 -25.11 16.40
CA PHE A 664 -20.00 -25.38 17.77
C PHE A 664 -21.20 -25.92 18.55
N ILE A 665 -21.04 -27.08 19.18
CA ILE A 665 -22.11 -27.76 19.90
C ILE A 665 -21.60 -28.15 21.29
N GLU A 666 -22.17 -27.54 22.32
CA GLU A 666 -21.88 -27.85 23.72
C GLU A 666 -22.86 -28.89 24.24
N PHE A 667 -22.35 -29.90 24.94
CA PHE A 667 -23.14 -30.93 25.60
C PHE A 667 -23.12 -30.78 27.13
N PRO A 668 -24.09 -31.36 27.86
CA PRO A 668 -24.12 -31.29 29.32
C PRO A 668 -22.85 -31.87 29.95
N GLN A 669 -22.32 -32.95 29.37
CA GLN A 669 -21.13 -33.66 29.78
C GLN A 669 -20.48 -34.35 28.58
N GLN A 670 -19.20 -34.71 28.71
CA GLN A 670 -18.52 -35.58 27.75
C GLN A 670 -19.21 -36.95 27.72
N PHE A 671 -19.69 -37.38 26.55
CA PHE A 671 -20.33 -38.69 26.35
C PHE A 671 -19.50 -39.65 25.48
N TRP A 672 -18.39 -39.17 24.92
CA TRP A 672 -17.42 -39.96 24.15
C TRP A 672 -16.21 -40.40 25.01
N PRO A 673 -15.41 -41.39 24.56
CA PRO A 673 -14.26 -41.90 25.31
C PRO A 673 -13.09 -40.90 25.48
N ASP A 674 -12.30 -41.04 26.57
CA ASP A 674 -11.19 -40.15 27.00
C ASP A 674 -9.98 -40.02 26.05
N LYS A 675 -10.06 -40.57 24.83
CA LYS A 675 -9.02 -40.47 23.79
C LYS A 675 -9.59 -40.26 22.40
N TRP A 676 -10.90 -40.03 22.31
CA TRP A 676 -11.55 -39.77 21.04
C TRP A 676 -11.36 -38.30 20.68
N THR A 677 -10.81 -38.04 19.50
CA THR A 677 -10.48 -36.69 19.03
C THR A 677 -11.49 -36.13 18.05
N GLY A 678 -12.36 -36.97 17.49
CA GLY A 678 -13.34 -36.58 16.50
C GLY A 678 -13.56 -37.66 15.46
N PHE A 679 -14.39 -37.33 14.49
CA PHE A 679 -14.66 -38.18 13.35
C PHE A 679 -14.89 -37.38 12.08
N THR A 680 -14.52 -38.00 10.96
CA THR A 680 -14.86 -37.55 9.63
C THR A 680 -15.93 -38.45 9.01
N MET A 681 -16.75 -37.88 8.12
CA MET A 681 -17.96 -38.50 7.58
C MET A 681 -17.75 -39.08 6.19
N LEU A 682 -17.73 -40.40 6.10
CA LEU A 682 -17.61 -41.16 4.86
C LEU A 682 -19.00 -41.58 4.36
N TRP A 683 -19.54 -40.81 3.44
CA TRP A 683 -20.88 -41.05 2.90
C TRP A 683 -20.87 -42.17 1.86
N ARG A 684 -21.65 -43.23 2.10
CA ARG A 684 -21.91 -44.28 1.11
C ARG A 684 -22.76 -43.71 -0.03
N ASP A 685 -22.55 -44.21 -1.25
CA ASP A 685 -23.21 -43.69 -2.46
C ASP A 685 -24.75 -43.71 -2.37
N GLU A 686 -25.34 -44.70 -1.72
CA GLU A 686 -26.79 -44.78 -1.49
C GLU A 686 -27.28 -43.71 -0.51
N ASP A 687 -26.58 -43.53 0.61
CA ASP A 687 -26.98 -42.63 1.69
C ASP A 687 -26.87 -41.15 1.28
N ILE A 688 -25.86 -40.80 0.48
CA ILE A 688 -25.69 -39.44 -0.04
C ILE A 688 -26.71 -39.12 -1.13
N ALA A 689 -27.07 -40.10 -1.97
CA ALA A 689 -28.11 -39.93 -2.96
C ALA A 689 -29.46 -39.66 -2.30
N ASP A 690 -29.76 -40.37 -1.21
CA ASP A 690 -30.99 -40.20 -0.44
C ASP A 690 -31.11 -38.80 0.18
N ILE A 691 -30.04 -38.25 0.76
CA ILE A 691 -30.11 -36.95 1.44
C ILE A 691 -30.23 -35.77 0.47
N ARG A 692 -29.63 -35.88 -0.73
CA ARG A 692 -29.68 -34.83 -1.77
C ARG A 692 -31.09 -34.49 -2.24
N GLY A 693 -32.04 -35.41 -2.09
CA GLY A 693 -33.46 -35.19 -2.40
C GLY A 693 -34.27 -34.54 -1.28
N THR A 694 -33.64 -34.20 -0.14
CA THR A 694 -34.33 -33.70 1.07
C THR A 694 -33.92 -32.27 1.40
N PRO A 695 -34.65 -31.57 2.30
CA PRO A 695 -34.20 -30.28 2.84
C PRO A 695 -32.85 -30.32 3.58
N ARG A 696 -32.31 -31.52 3.85
CA ARG A 696 -31.01 -31.73 4.50
C ARG A 696 -29.86 -31.92 3.51
N ALA A 697 -30.06 -31.68 2.21
CA ALA A 697 -29.02 -31.83 1.19
C ALA A 697 -27.72 -31.09 1.55
N TRP A 698 -27.84 -29.92 2.20
CA TRP A 698 -26.71 -29.10 2.64
C TRP A 698 -25.76 -29.81 3.62
N LEU A 699 -26.22 -30.84 4.33
CA LEU A 699 -25.39 -31.61 5.26
C LEU A 699 -24.31 -32.41 4.54
N GLU A 700 -24.38 -32.57 3.21
CA GLU A 700 -23.34 -33.29 2.46
C GLU A 700 -21.96 -32.64 2.63
N ASP A 701 -21.88 -31.31 2.79
CA ASP A 701 -20.62 -30.57 2.88
C ASP A 701 -20.12 -30.37 4.32
N VAL A 702 -20.81 -30.92 5.32
CA VAL A 702 -20.23 -31.11 6.64
C VAL A 702 -19.25 -32.27 6.56
N PHE A 703 -17.95 -32.00 6.67
CA PHE A 703 -16.96 -33.07 6.52
C PHE A 703 -16.66 -33.81 7.82
N GLY A 704 -16.74 -33.16 8.99
CA GLY A 704 -16.43 -33.81 10.26
C GLY A 704 -16.71 -32.95 11.49
N PHE A 705 -16.63 -33.57 12.66
CA PHE A 705 -16.67 -32.93 13.97
C PHE A 705 -15.52 -33.41 14.84
N TYR A 706 -14.87 -32.46 15.51
CA TYR A 706 -13.66 -32.69 16.29
C TYR A 706 -13.82 -32.15 17.71
N CYS A 707 -13.14 -32.76 18.66
CA CYS A 707 -13.08 -32.26 20.02
C CYS A 707 -12.31 -30.95 20.06
N ASP A 708 -12.84 -29.96 20.78
CA ASP A 708 -12.15 -28.70 20.98
C ASP A 708 -11.13 -28.82 22.11
N HIS A 709 -9.89 -28.41 21.83
CA HIS A 709 -8.80 -28.49 22.80
C HIS A 709 -9.12 -27.57 24.01
N ASN A 710 -8.96 -28.07 25.23
CA ASN A 710 -9.36 -27.41 26.48
C ASN A 710 -10.88 -27.28 26.76
N GLN A 711 -11.76 -27.83 25.92
CA GLN A 711 -13.23 -27.81 26.15
C GLN A 711 -13.85 -29.21 25.98
N PRO A 712 -13.79 -30.08 27.02
CA PRO A 712 -14.14 -31.50 26.92
C PRO A 712 -15.63 -31.79 26.62
N ARG A 713 -16.48 -30.76 26.64
CA ARG A 713 -17.92 -30.84 26.37
C ARG A 713 -18.31 -30.26 25.01
N LEU A 714 -17.34 -29.83 24.20
CA LEU A 714 -17.55 -29.09 22.96
C LEU A 714 -17.11 -29.91 21.74
N LEU A 715 -17.98 -29.99 20.73
CA LEU A 715 -17.63 -30.45 19.39
C LEU A 715 -17.65 -29.30 18.39
N SER A 716 -16.60 -29.26 17.57
CA SER A 716 -16.37 -28.27 16.53
C SER A 716 -16.46 -28.94 15.16
N GLY A 717 -17.48 -28.59 14.39
CA GLY A 717 -17.73 -29.05 13.03
C GLY A 717 -17.40 -28.00 11.99
N TRP A 718 -17.18 -28.46 10.77
CA TRP A 718 -16.74 -27.61 9.65
C TRP A 718 -17.64 -27.80 8.44
N MET A 719 -17.90 -26.68 7.77
CA MET A 719 -18.77 -26.57 6.61
C MET A 719 -18.13 -25.64 5.58
N ILE A 720 -18.32 -25.92 4.30
CA ILE A 720 -17.67 -25.20 3.21
C ILE A 720 -18.63 -24.83 2.07
N GLY A 721 -18.20 -23.86 1.28
CA GLY A 721 -18.71 -23.62 -0.06
C GLY A 721 -20.17 -23.17 -0.15
N ALA A 722 -20.86 -23.58 -1.21
CA ALA A 722 -22.22 -23.16 -1.52
C ALA A 722 -23.23 -23.59 -0.44
N ASN A 723 -23.09 -24.80 0.09
CA ASN A 723 -23.94 -25.30 1.17
C ASN A 723 -23.67 -24.58 2.50
N GLY A 724 -22.43 -24.14 2.77
CA GLY A 724 -22.13 -23.24 3.89
C GLY A 724 -22.87 -21.91 3.80
N ARG A 725 -22.86 -21.29 2.60
CA ARG A 725 -23.63 -20.05 2.35
C ARG A 725 -25.14 -20.25 2.51
N HIS A 726 -25.66 -21.40 2.07
CA HIS A 726 -27.06 -21.72 2.30
C HIS A 726 -27.36 -21.94 3.79
N MET A 727 -26.51 -22.67 4.51
CA MET A 727 -26.64 -22.91 5.95
C MET A 727 -26.73 -21.60 6.75
N GLU A 728 -25.98 -20.56 6.38
CA GLU A 728 -26.07 -19.24 7.03
C GLU A 728 -27.45 -18.58 6.92
N THR A 729 -28.31 -19.02 5.98
CA THR A 729 -29.68 -18.51 5.80
C THR A 729 -30.73 -19.29 6.59
N LEU A 730 -30.35 -20.44 7.17
CA LEU A 730 -31.27 -21.31 7.89
C LEU A 730 -31.40 -20.89 9.38
N PRO A 731 -32.55 -21.15 10.01
CA PRO A 731 -32.71 -21.00 11.47
C PRO A 731 -31.75 -21.90 12.26
N GLU A 732 -31.22 -21.42 13.39
CA GLU A 732 -30.27 -22.18 14.22
C GLU A 732 -30.80 -23.54 14.68
N ASP A 733 -32.10 -23.68 14.94
CA ASP A 733 -32.76 -24.94 15.33
C ASP A 733 -32.80 -25.97 14.19
N GLU A 734 -32.98 -25.53 12.94
CA GLU A 734 -32.89 -26.40 11.77
C GLU A 734 -31.46 -26.90 11.53
N ILE A 735 -30.47 -26.02 11.71
CA ILE A 735 -29.06 -26.38 11.58
C ILE A 735 -28.69 -27.40 12.66
N LEU A 736 -29.06 -27.12 13.92
CA LEU A 736 -28.81 -28.03 15.04
C LEU A 736 -29.49 -29.39 14.83
N ALA A 737 -30.74 -29.42 14.38
CA ALA A 737 -31.43 -30.66 14.05
C ALA A 737 -30.71 -31.45 12.94
N GLY A 738 -30.14 -30.76 11.95
CA GLY A 738 -29.28 -31.34 10.93
C GLY A 738 -27.99 -31.96 11.49
N CYS A 739 -27.28 -31.25 12.37
CA CYS A 739 -26.10 -31.78 13.05
C CYS A 739 -26.41 -33.00 13.92
N MET A 740 -27.51 -32.97 14.67
CA MET A 740 -27.96 -34.12 15.47
C MET A 740 -28.35 -35.32 14.60
N TYR A 741 -28.88 -35.08 13.39
CA TYR A 741 -29.08 -36.14 12.40
C TYR A 741 -27.74 -36.76 11.97
N LEU A 742 -26.70 -35.96 11.70
CA LEU A 742 -25.37 -36.47 11.35
C LEU A 742 -24.78 -37.33 12.48
N PHE A 743 -24.83 -36.87 13.74
CA PHE A 743 -24.36 -37.67 14.86
C PHE A 743 -25.08 -39.01 14.96
N ARG A 744 -26.40 -39.04 14.81
CA ARG A 744 -27.19 -40.29 14.82
C ARG A 744 -26.95 -41.17 13.59
N LYS A 745 -26.54 -40.59 12.45
CA LYS A 745 -26.25 -41.33 11.22
C LYS A 745 -24.89 -42.03 11.28
N PHE A 746 -23.88 -41.37 11.84
CA PHE A 746 -22.49 -41.84 11.84
C PHE A 746 -22.06 -42.49 13.15
N LEU A 747 -22.49 -41.98 14.31
CA LEU A 747 -22.04 -42.49 15.60
C LEU A 747 -22.95 -43.61 16.11
N GLN A 748 -22.38 -44.53 16.89
CA GLN A 748 -23.09 -45.64 17.52
C GLN A 748 -23.57 -45.33 18.95
N TRP A 749 -23.21 -44.16 19.48
CA TRP A 749 -23.48 -43.78 20.86
C TRP A 749 -24.88 -43.18 21.04
N ASP A 750 -25.36 -43.21 22.28
CA ASP A 750 -26.54 -42.42 22.67
C ASP A 750 -26.12 -40.96 22.81
N ILE A 751 -26.62 -40.11 21.92
CA ILE A 751 -26.20 -38.71 21.81
C ILE A 751 -27.13 -37.86 22.68
N PRO A 752 -26.64 -37.23 23.76
CA PRO A 752 -27.46 -36.38 24.60
C PRO A 752 -27.90 -35.12 23.84
N GLU A 753 -29.01 -34.52 24.29
CA GLU A 753 -29.43 -33.23 23.76
C GLU A 753 -28.40 -32.13 24.14
N PRO A 754 -28.05 -31.23 23.21
CA PRO A 754 -27.04 -30.20 23.44
C PRO A 754 -27.56 -29.10 24.37
N CYS A 755 -26.65 -28.47 25.11
CA CYS A 755 -26.94 -27.33 26.00
C CYS A 755 -26.86 -25.98 25.27
N ASN A 756 -25.94 -25.88 24.31
CA ASN A 756 -25.66 -24.63 23.61
C ASN A 756 -25.20 -24.92 22.19
N PHE A 757 -25.46 -23.97 21.29
CA PHE A 757 -25.22 -24.13 19.86
C PHE A 757 -24.81 -22.79 19.25
N LYS A 758 -23.79 -22.81 18.38
CA LYS A 758 -23.38 -21.62 17.63
C LYS A 758 -22.79 -21.96 16.28
N THR A 759 -23.08 -21.13 15.28
CA THR A 759 -22.41 -21.17 13.98
C THR A 759 -21.77 -19.83 13.64
N SER A 760 -20.75 -19.84 12.80
CA SER A 760 -20.18 -18.62 12.21
C SER A 760 -20.95 -18.22 10.94
N THR A 761 -21.10 -16.92 10.70
CA THR A 761 -21.76 -16.35 9.50
C THR A 761 -20.85 -15.32 8.83
N TRP A 762 -20.21 -15.68 7.73
CA TRP A 762 -19.20 -14.84 7.05
C TRP A 762 -19.69 -14.30 5.71
N TYR A 763 -20.48 -15.06 4.97
CA TYR A 763 -20.96 -14.67 3.64
C TYR A 763 -22.14 -13.70 3.70
N THR A 764 -23.14 -14.01 4.52
CA THR A 764 -24.34 -13.19 4.72
C THR A 764 -24.04 -11.85 5.38
N ASN A 765 -22.96 -11.76 6.16
CA ASN A 765 -22.48 -10.49 6.70
C ASN A 765 -21.94 -9.58 5.58
N GLU A 766 -22.61 -8.44 5.37
CA GLU A 766 -22.29 -7.46 4.31
C GLU A 766 -20.92 -6.80 4.46
N SER A 767 -20.31 -6.82 5.66
CA SER A 767 -18.99 -6.25 5.93
C SER A 767 -17.84 -7.20 5.54
N PHE A 768 -18.15 -8.47 5.25
CA PHE A 768 -17.13 -9.49 4.94
C PHE A 768 -17.37 -10.23 3.62
N ARG A 769 -18.61 -10.63 3.33
CA ARG A 769 -18.98 -11.36 2.10
C ARG A 769 -18.13 -12.60 1.82
N GLY A 770 -17.77 -13.34 2.87
CA GLY A 770 -17.01 -14.58 2.80
C GLY A 770 -15.86 -14.65 3.82
N SER A 771 -15.09 -15.74 3.73
CA SER A 771 -14.06 -16.10 4.70
C SER A 771 -12.68 -15.60 4.29
N TYR A 772 -12.08 -16.09 3.20
CA TYR A 772 -10.75 -15.67 2.74
C TYR A 772 -10.50 -15.98 1.27
N SER A 773 -9.39 -15.43 0.75
CA SER A 773 -9.01 -15.51 -0.67
C SER A 773 -8.14 -16.72 -1.00
N PHE A 774 -8.22 -17.19 -2.25
CA PHE A 774 -7.34 -18.21 -2.83
C PHE A 774 -7.05 -17.91 -4.30
N ARG A 775 -6.11 -18.66 -4.90
CA ARG A 775 -5.78 -18.56 -6.33
C ARG A 775 -6.62 -19.55 -7.13
N SER A 776 -7.44 -19.05 -8.05
CA SER A 776 -8.28 -19.89 -8.87
C SER A 776 -7.71 -20.12 -10.28
N MET A 777 -8.24 -21.12 -10.98
CA MET A 777 -8.01 -21.29 -12.42
C MET A 777 -8.36 -20.03 -13.21
N TYR A 778 -9.38 -19.29 -12.76
CA TYR A 778 -9.74 -18.00 -13.37
C TYR A 778 -8.69 -16.91 -13.11
N THR A 779 -8.05 -16.90 -11.93
CA THR A 779 -6.91 -16.01 -11.63
C THR A 779 -5.79 -16.21 -12.66
N GLU A 780 -5.48 -17.47 -12.99
CA GLU A 780 -4.49 -17.81 -14.02
C GLU A 780 -4.93 -17.38 -15.43
N GLU A 781 -6.18 -17.69 -15.80
CA GLU A 781 -6.74 -17.38 -17.12
C GLU A 781 -6.63 -15.89 -17.47
N VAL A 782 -6.96 -15.02 -16.51
CA VAL A 782 -6.91 -13.57 -16.72
C VAL A 782 -5.53 -12.95 -16.47
N GLY A 783 -4.56 -13.75 -16.03
CA GLY A 783 -3.18 -13.34 -15.78
C GLY A 783 -3.06 -12.22 -14.75
N THR A 784 -3.70 -12.37 -13.59
CA THR A 784 -3.67 -11.38 -12.49
C THR A 784 -3.16 -11.98 -11.18
N SER A 785 -2.85 -11.15 -10.19
CA SER A 785 -2.35 -11.59 -8.89
C SER A 785 -2.72 -10.59 -7.77
N ALA A 786 -2.40 -10.97 -6.54
CA ALA A 786 -2.50 -10.07 -5.38
C ALA A 786 -1.64 -8.80 -5.52
N ARG A 787 -0.60 -8.81 -6.38
CA ARG A 787 0.27 -7.66 -6.61
C ARG A 787 -0.48 -6.50 -7.24
N GLU A 788 -1.31 -6.76 -8.26
CA GLU A 788 -2.15 -5.73 -8.89
C GLU A 788 -3.17 -5.16 -7.89
N LEU A 789 -3.72 -6.01 -7.01
CA LEU A 789 -4.60 -5.56 -5.94
C LEU A 789 -3.86 -4.70 -4.90
N ALA A 790 -2.60 -5.03 -4.56
CA ALA A 790 -1.78 -4.29 -3.61
C ALA A 790 -1.25 -2.94 -4.12
N GLN A 791 -1.27 -2.68 -5.44
CA GLN A 791 -0.78 -1.41 -5.98
C GLN A 791 -1.65 -0.23 -5.53
N PRO A 792 -1.08 0.85 -4.98
CA PRO A 792 -1.88 2.00 -4.59
C PRO A 792 -2.22 2.86 -5.80
N LEU A 793 -3.28 3.65 -5.67
CA LEU A 793 -3.59 4.71 -6.62
C LEU A 793 -2.75 5.92 -6.27
N HIS A 794 -2.21 6.60 -7.28
CA HIS A 794 -1.32 7.75 -7.08
C HIS A 794 -1.86 9.02 -7.72
N VAL A 795 -1.45 10.15 -7.18
CA VAL A 795 -1.59 11.49 -7.78
C VAL A 795 -0.22 12.14 -7.93
N VAL A 796 -0.03 12.91 -9.00
CA VAL A 796 1.27 13.54 -9.28
C VAL A 796 1.41 14.78 -8.42
N THR A 797 2.42 14.78 -7.53
CA THR A 797 2.69 15.92 -6.63
C THR A 797 4.17 16.27 -6.60
N THR A 798 4.51 17.45 -6.07
CA THR A 798 5.88 17.81 -5.69
C THR A 798 6.23 17.19 -4.33
N LYS A 799 7.48 16.72 -4.15
CA LYS A 799 7.95 15.99 -2.94
C LYS A 799 7.35 16.52 -1.62
N PRO A 800 6.84 15.65 -0.74
CA PRO A 800 6.31 16.08 0.56
C PRO A 800 7.43 16.54 1.50
N VAL A 801 7.14 17.51 2.35
CA VAL A 801 8.00 17.95 3.45
C VAL A 801 7.33 17.54 4.76
N LEU A 802 7.91 16.58 5.46
CA LEU A 802 7.50 16.26 6.83
C LEU A 802 8.52 16.89 7.80
N ASN A 803 8.03 17.62 8.81
CA ASN A 803 8.84 18.26 9.86
C ASN A 803 9.88 19.31 9.42
N GLY A 804 9.70 19.93 8.25
CA GLY A 804 10.32 21.23 7.96
C GLY A 804 11.84 21.25 7.83
N GLU A 805 12.53 20.13 7.59
CA GLU A 805 13.93 20.19 7.14
C GLU A 805 13.96 20.42 5.62
N PRO A 806 14.44 21.58 5.15
CA PRO A 806 14.64 21.81 3.74
C PRO A 806 15.87 21.01 3.30
N THR A 807 15.70 19.99 2.47
CA THR A 807 16.81 19.57 1.61
C THR A 807 17.17 20.76 0.74
N VAL A 808 18.40 21.24 0.87
CA VAL A 808 18.99 22.31 0.07
C VAL A 808 19.22 21.77 -1.35
N GLU A 809 18.13 21.50 -2.07
CA GLU A 809 18.15 21.22 -3.51
C GLU A 809 17.48 22.39 -4.25
N PRO A 810 18.13 22.94 -5.29
CA PRO A 810 17.55 23.99 -6.13
C PRO A 810 16.19 23.58 -6.72
N LEU A 811 15.24 24.53 -6.86
CA LEU A 811 13.88 24.29 -7.36
C LEU A 811 13.78 23.51 -8.69
N TYR A 812 14.83 23.52 -9.52
CA TYR A 812 14.86 22.82 -10.81
C TYR A 812 15.16 21.32 -10.72
N ASN A 813 15.45 20.79 -9.52
CA ASN A 813 15.69 19.36 -9.28
C ASN A 813 14.56 18.66 -8.50
N GLN A 814 13.43 19.34 -8.22
CA GLN A 814 12.30 18.71 -7.53
C GLN A 814 11.64 17.67 -8.44
N SER A 815 12.02 16.40 -8.25
CA SER A 815 11.46 15.25 -8.95
C SER A 815 9.94 15.19 -8.70
N ARG A 816 9.14 15.07 -9.78
CA ARG A 816 7.73 14.67 -9.67
C ARG A 816 7.66 13.39 -8.82
N CYS A 817 6.81 13.36 -7.82
CA CYS A 817 6.62 12.19 -6.98
C CYS A 817 5.16 11.75 -7.03
N ASP A 818 4.97 10.44 -7.11
CA ASP A 818 3.65 9.82 -7.08
C ASP A 818 3.21 9.72 -5.61
N LYS A 819 2.29 10.59 -5.19
CA LYS A 819 1.69 10.54 -3.84
C LYS A 819 0.68 9.39 -3.81
N PRO A 820 0.87 8.35 -2.96
CA PRO A 820 -0.12 7.28 -2.84
C PRO A 820 -1.37 7.84 -2.17
N ILE A 821 -2.49 7.93 -2.87
CA ILE A 821 -3.72 8.57 -2.37
C ILE A 821 -4.72 7.55 -1.80
N VAL A 822 -4.83 6.38 -2.43
CA VAL A 822 -5.65 5.26 -1.98
C VAL A 822 -4.80 4.00 -2.01
N GLN A 823 -4.57 3.41 -0.85
CA GLN A 823 -3.74 2.22 -0.64
C GLN A 823 -4.62 1.01 -0.31
N PHE A 824 -4.10 -0.20 -0.58
CA PHE A 824 -4.83 -1.45 -0.38
C PHE A 824 -3.98 -2.39 0.48
N ALA A 825 -4.56 -2.84 1.58
CA ALA A 825 -4.00 -3.81 2.51
C ALA A 825 -5.06 -4.87 2.87
N GLY A 826 -4.66 -5.88 3.61
CA GLY A 826 -5.47 -7.06 3.93
C GLY A 826 -4.90 -8.34 3.30
N GLU A 827 -5.37 -9.49 3.77
CA GLU A 827 -4.82 -10.81 3.38
C GLU A 827 -4.81 -11.04 1.86
N ALA A 828 -5.87 -10.61 1.15
CA ALA A 828 -5.96 -10.80 -0.30
C ALA A 828 -4.93 -9.97 -1.10
N THR A 829 -4.25 -9.03 -0.45
CA THR A 829 -3.20 -8.21 -1.06
C THR A 829 -1.79 -8.77 -0.82
N SER A 830 -1.68 -9.90 -0.11
CA SER A 830 -0.42 -10.63 0.03
C SER A 830 -0.25 -11.61 -1.13
N ASP A 831 0.91 -11.58 -1.77
CA ASP A 831 1.23 -12.53 -2.85
C ASP A 831 1.70 -13.89 -2.33
N HIS A 832 2.10 -13.99 -1.06
CA HIS A 832 2.68 -15.21 -0.48
C HIS A 832 2.09 -15.66 0.87
N TYR A 833 1.36 -14.79 1.58
CA TYR A 833 0.64 -15.14 2.81
C TYR A 833 -0.84 -14.71 2.71
N PHE A 834 -1.47 -14.97 1.57
CA PHE A 834 -2.92 -14.78 1.46
C PHE A 834 -3.67 -15.70 2.43
N SER A 835 -4.96 -15.45 2.64
CA SER A 835 -5.85 -16.16 3.58
C SER A 835 -5.53 -16.11 5.08
N THR A 836 -4.39 -15.54 5.49
CA THR A 836 -3.95 -15.60 6.90
C THR A 836 -3.94 -14.26 7.64
N VAL A 837 -3.88 -14.33 8.97
CA VAL A 837 -3.75 -13.15 9.85
C VAL A 837 -2.36 -12.52 9.73
N HIS A 838 -1.29 -13.31 9.69
CA HIS A 838 0.07 -12.76 9.57
C HIS A 838 0.25 -12.03 8.23
N GLY A 839 -0.27 -12.56 7.12
CA GLY A 839 -0.24 -11.86 5.84
C GLY A 839 -1.10 -10.60 5.83
N ALA A 840 -2.23 -10.58 6.54
CA ALA A 840 -3.01 -9.36 6.74
C ALA A 840 -2.22 -8.28 7.50
N VAL A 841 -1.49 -8.67 8.55
CA VAL A 841 -0.65 -7.77 9.34
C VAL A 841 0.50 -7.21 8.52
N GLU A 842 1.22 -8.06 7.79
CA GLU A 842 2.30 -7.65 6.90
C GLU A 842 1.83 -6.69 5.81
N ALA A 843 0.67 -6.96 5.20
CA ALA A 843 0.06 -6.03 4.25
C ALA A 843 -0.24 -4.66 4.89
N GLY A 844 -0.69 -4.65 6.15
CA GLY A 844 -0.93 -3.41 6.90
C GLY A 844 0.37 -2.64 7.16
N TRP A 845 1.43 -3.34 7.57
CA TRP A 845 2.76 -2.75 7.75
C TRP A 845 3.38 -2.28 6.45
N ARG A 846 3.17 -2.99 5.34
CA ARG A 846 3.61 -2.61 4.00
C ARG A 846 3.06 -1.24 3.61
N GLU A 847 1.75 -1.02 3.75
CA GLU A 847 1.14 0.28 3.40
C GLU A 847 1.51 1.40 4.39
N ALA A 848 1.70 1.08 5.68
CA ALA A 848 2.25 2.05 6.64
C ALA A 848 3.69 2.47 6.28
N THR A 849 4.52 1.49 5.90
CA THR A 849 5.91 1.70 5.47
C THR A 849 5.96 2.51 4.19
N ARG A 850 5.06 2.24 3.23
CA ARG A 850 4.94 2.99 1.98
C ARG A 850 4.69 4.48 2.23
N LEU A 851 3.83 4.83 3.19
CA LEU A 851 3.63 6.23 3.59
C LEU A 851 4.86 6.80 4.31
N ALA A 852 5.46 6.04 5.22
CA ALA A 852 6.68 6.47 5.90
C ALA A 852 7.81 6.77 4.90
N ASP A 853 7.96 5.94 3.86
CA ASP A 853 8.89 6.14 2.75
C ASP A 853 8.58 7.39 1.94
N PHE A 854 7.31 7.55 1.54
CA PHE A 854 6.86 8.73 0.81
C PHE A 854 7.21 10.03 1.56
N TYR A 855 7.03 10.04 2.88
CA TYR A 855 7.37 11.17 3.75
C TYR A 855 8.83 11.21 4.24
N GLY A 856 9.69 10.29 3.78
CA GLY A 856 11.12 10.26 4.12
C GLY A 856 11.43 9.87 5.58
N MET A 857 10.48 9.29 6.31
CA MET A 857 10.59 8.97 7.73
C MET A 857 11.51 7.77 8.00
N LEU A 858 11.67 6.85 7.04
CA LEU A 858 12.57 5.70 7.21
C LEU A 858 14.05 6.11 7.36
N ARG A 859 14.47 7.24 6.77
CA ARG A 859 15.85 7.74 6.85
C ARG A 859 16.24 8.25 8.24
N ASN A 860 15.26 8.60 9.07
CA ASN A 860 15.47 9.08 10.44
C ASN A 860 15.40 7.98 11.51
N SER A 861 15.02 6.76 11.13
CA SER A 861 14.83 5.63 12.06
C SER A 861 16.13 5.10 12.69
N HIS A 862 17.31 5.43 12.14
CA HIS A 862 18.61 5.10 12.75
C HIS A 862 19.00 5.99 13.95
N LYS A 863 18.14 6.93 14.37
CA LYS A 863 18.36 7.82 15.53
C LYS A 863 17.27 7.74 16.61
N LEU A 864 16.53 6.65 16.69
CA LEU A 864 15.71 6.36 17.89
C LEU A 864 16.54 5.52 18.88
N PRO A 865 16.54 5.86 20.18
CA PRO A 865 17.29 5.10 21.18
C PRO A 865 16.71 3.68 21.24
N LYS A 866 17.60 2.68 21.26
CA LYS A 866 17.25 1.33 21.71
C LYS A 866 16.74 1.42 23.15
N SER A 867 15.45 1.62 23.34
CA SER A 867 14.79 1.51 24.64
C SER A 867 14.10 0.15 24.70
N ASN A 868 14.73 -0.75 25.45
CA ASN A 868 14.18 -1.90 26.19
C ASN A 868 12.77 -2.33 25.77
N LEU A 869 12.71 -3.32 24.87
CA LEU A 869 11.65 -4.32 24.81
C LEU A 869 12.07 -5.53 25.64
#